data_AF-A0A3Q7J1Y7-F1
#
_entry.id   AF-A0A3Q7J1Y7-F1
#
_cell.length_a   1.000
_cell.length_b   1.000
_cell.length_c   1.000
_cell.angle_alpha   90.00
_cell.angle_beta   90.00
_cell.angle_gamma   90.00
#
_symmetry.space_group_name_H-M   'P 1'
#
loop_
_entity.id
_entity.type
_entity.pdbx_description
1 polymer ?
#
loop_
_entity_poly.entity_id
_entity_poly.type
_entity_poly.pdbx_seq_one_letter_code
_entity_poly.pdbx_strand_id
1 'polypeptide(L)'
;MTTSNTQQSYDKTSELKAFDDTKAGVKGLIDSGITKVPQIFIHPEALENKTTNPKNTHFIFPLIDLQNISINNKEIVKQIQEASETWGFFQVINHGIPVPVLDEMLRGARRFHDQDIDVKKPYYSRDIARKVMYNCNFDLFSEKSLAANWRDSLYSVMAPNPATPEEIPETCREITIEYSNYVMNLGYTLLELFSEGLGLKPNHLKEMGCAEGLGILCNYYPKCPQPEIAIGTSRHADNDFFTVLLQDDIGGLQVLHKNQWVDVPPTHGALVVNIGDILQLISNDKYKSVVHRVLANTIGPRISIASFFSTGPFSTSRIYGPIEELLSKDNPPKRRNAASPSVIVIGGGFAGLAAARTLYDASFQVVVLESRDRIGGRVHTDYSFGFPVDLGASWLHGVGNENPLAPLIGKLGLPLYRTSGDNSVLYDHDLESYGLFDMEGNQVPQDLVSKTDLIRKENSEDMSIGCAISMVFERRPDLRLNGLGHKVLQWYLCRMEGWFAADADTISLKCWDQEELLPGGHGLMVRGYKPVINTLAKGLDIRLGHRVTEIVRRYNGVKVTVEDGSTFVADAAIIAVPLGVLKSNCIKFEPRLPEWKEAAIKELGVGIENKIILHFQDVFWPNVEFLGVVAESSYECSYFLNLHKATGHSVLVYMPAGQLARDIGELSDEAAANFAFTQLKRILPNATAPIQYLVSHWGTDINSLGSYSYDTVGKPHDLYEKLRIPVDNLFFAGEATSADYPGSVHGAYSTGLLAAEDCRMRVLERHGELDIFQPAMDEETLIPILISRM
;
A
#
# COMPACT_ATOMS: atom_id res chain seq x y z
N MET A 1 -2.61 42.92 37.85
CA MET A 1 -2.39 42.71 36.42
C MET A 1 -1.74 41.34 36.26
N THR A 2 -2.42 40.49 35.52
CA THR A 2 -2.18 39.06 35.31
C THR A 2 -0.83 38.77 34.65
N THR A 3 0.01 37.98 35.30
CA THR A 3 1.19 37.36 34.72
C THR A 3 0.76 36.30 33.72
N SER A 4 1.03 36.54 32.45
CA SER A 4 0.83 35.61 31.34
C SER A 4 1.76 34.40 31.49
N ASN A 5 1.20 33.23 31.80
CA ASN A 5 1.90 31.96 31.72
C ASN A 5 1.62 31.38 30.33
N THR A 6 2.44 31.73 29.34
CA THR A 6 2.47 31.05 28.04
C THR A 6 3.14 29.69 28.23
N GLN A 7 2.33 28.65 28.44
CA GLN A 7 2.77 27.27 28.30
C GLN A 7 3.00 27.02 26.80
N GLN A 8 4.27 26.99 26.36
CA GLN A 8 4.65 26.46 25.05
C GLN A 8 4.07 25.04 24.92
N SER A 9 3.32 24.75 23.84
CA SER A 9 2.81 23.41 23.62
C SER A 9 3.97 22.45 23.37
N TYR A 10 4.04 21.39 24.17
CA TYR A 10 5.04 20.34 24.03
C TYR A 10 4.91 19.63 22.67
N ASP A 11 5.98 19.65 21.86
CA ASP A 11 6.06 18.97 20.58
C ASP A 11 6.84 17.65 20.72
N LYS A 12 6.09 16.57 20.95
CA LYS A 12 6.63 15.21 21.08
C LYS A 12 7.38 14.75 19.83
N THR A 13 6.89 15.08 18.65
CA THR A 13 7.44 14.60 17.37
C THR A 13 8.83 15.17 17.15
N SER A 14 9.03 16.45 17.43
CA SER A 14 10.35 17.08 17.36
C SER A 14 11.34 16.47 18.37
N GLU A 15 10.92 16.17 19.60
CA GLU A 15 11.81 15.53 20.59
C GLU A 15 12.18 14.10 20.19
N LEU A 16 11.20 13.31 19.69
CA LEU A 16 11.46 11.96 19.18
C LEU A 16 12.47 11.97 18.03
N LYS A 17 12.28 12.87 17.06
CA LYS A 17 13.18 13.01 15.92
C LYS A 17 14.58 13.43 16.36
N ALA A 18 14.69 14.42 17.26
CA ALA A 18 15.97 14.86 17.78
C ALA A 18 16.71 13.74 18.52
N PHE A 19 15.99 12.91 19.29
CA PHE A 19 16.55 11.75 19.96
C PHE A 19 16.99 10.66 18.95
N ASP A 20 16.16 10.35 17.96
CA ASP A 20 16.44 9.34 16.94
C ASP A 20 17.65 9.71 16.06
N ASP A 21 17.73 10.99 15.67
CA ASP A 21 18.82 11.54 14.85
C ASP A 21 20.19 11.41 15.52
N THR A 22 20.24 11.32 16.85
CA THR A 22 21.51 11.05 17.57
C THR A 22 22.07 9.68 17.24
N LYS A 23 21.21 8.68 16.97
CA LYS A 23 21.57 7.26 16.83
C LYS A 23 22.31 6.68 18.05
N ALA A 24 22.22 7.36 19.19
CA ALA A 24 22.99 7.05 20.39
C ALA A 24 22.26 6.08 21.35
N GLY A 25 20.94 5.96 21.17
CA GLY A 25 20.08 5.20 22.07
C GLY A 25 19.94 5.84 23.45
N VAL A 26 19.26 5.14 24.36
CA VAL A 26 19.07 5.56 25.76
C VAL A 26 20.40 5.60 26.49
N LYS A 27 21.34 4.71 26.16
CA LYS A 27 22.69 4.77 26.72
C LYS A 27 23.40 6.08 26.39
N GLY A 28 23.26 6.60 25.17
CA GLY A 28 23.83 7.89 24.79
C GLY A 28 23.32 9.06 25.65
N LEU A 29 22.06 9.01 26.07
CA LEU A 29 21.52 9.98 27.02
C LEU A 29 22.22 9.87 28.39
N ILE A 30 22.42 8.66 28.90
CA ILE A 30 23.15 8.45 30.16
C ILE A 30 24.60 8.91 30.07
N ASP A 31 25.27 8.61 28.96
CA ASP A 31 26.67 9.04 28.73
C ASP A 31 26.78 10.58 28.65
N SER A 32 25.71 11.27 28.22
CA SER A 32 25.64 12.74 28.25
C SER A 32 25.45 13.35 29.65
N GLY A 33 25.24 12.52 30.68
CA GLY A 33 25.15 12.95 32.08
C GLY A 33 23.78 13.46 32.51
N ILE A 34 22.69 13.03 31.85
CA ILE A 34 21.34 13.44 32.24
C ILE A 34 21.01 13.07 33.69
N THR A 35 20.31 13.96 34.38
CA THR A 35 19.80 13.75 35.74
C THR A 35 18.28 13.61 35.81
N LYS A 36 17.60 13.84 34.68
CA LYS A 36 16.15 13.72 34.52
C LYS A 36 15.82 12.93 33.26
N VAL A 37 14.73 12.17 33.32
CA VAL A 37 14.20 11.42 32.19
C VAL A 37 13.52 12.40 31.22
N PRO A 38 13.86 12.40 29.92
CA PRO A 38 13.20 13.23 28.91
C PRO A 38 11.71 12.92 28.78
N GLN A 39 10.91 13.88 28.30
CA GLN A 39 9.45 13.79 28.32
C GLN A 39 8.94 12.63 27.45
N ILE A 40 9.65 12.28 26.36
CA ILE A 40 9.33 11.14 25.50
C ILE A 40 9.42 9.78 26.22
N PHE A 41 10.09 9.67 27.37
CA PHE A 41 10.22 8.43 28.16
C PHE A 41 9.34 8.41 29.42
N ILE A 42 8.56 9.47 29.68
CA ILE A 42 7.64 9.51 30.81
C ILE A 42 6.42 8.66 30.48
N HIS A 43 6.34 7.47 31.07
CA HIS A 43 5.37 6.45 30.69
C HIS A 43 4.14 6.46 31.62
N PRO A 44 2.91 6.58 31.09
CA PRO A 44 1.68 6.55 31.91
C PRO A 44 1.55 5.31 32.81
N GLU A 45 1.93 4.13 32.31
CA GLU A 45 1.93 2.88 33.09
C GLU A 45 2.82 2.97 34.35
N ALA A 46 3.95 3.66 34.28
CA ALA A 46 4.83 3.82 35.43
C ALA A 46 4.14 4.67 36.53
N LEU A 47 3.30 5.63 36.13
CA LEU A 47 2.53 6.48 37.03
C LEU A 47 1.36 5.74 37.68
N GLU A 48 0.72 4.81 36.96
CA GLU A 48 -0.38 3.98 37.48
C GLU A 48 0.07 3.01 38.60
N ASN A 49 1.33 2.57 38.58
CA ASN A 49 1.88 1.66 39.61
C ASN A 49 1.89 2.28 41.04
N LYS A 50 1.69 3.60 41.20
CA LYS A 50 1.63 4.24 42.54
C LYS A 50 0.33 3.96 43.31
N THR A 51 -0.74 3.53 42.65
CA THR A 51 -2.07 3.38 43.28
C THR A 51 -2.41 1.96 43.70
N THR A 52 -1.63 0.96 43.29
CA THR A 52 -1.89 -0.47 43.57
C THR A 52 -0.95 -1.00 44.65
N ASN A 53 -1.39 -0.98 45.91
CA ASN A 53 -0.73 -1.72 46.99
C ASN A 53 -0.86 -3.24 46.72
N PRO A 54 0.22 -4.01 46.54
CA PRO A 54 0.11 -5.45 46.38
C PRO A 54 -0.29 -6.08 47.72
N LYS A 55 -1.38 -6.85 47.73
CA LYS A 55 -1.64 -7.81 48.80
C LYS A 55 -0.47 -8.80 48.78
N ASN A 56 0.23 -8.99 49.90
CA ASN A 56 1.32 -9.96 50.05
C ASN A 56 0.81 -11.39 49.82
N THR A 57 0.82 -11.83 48.57
CA THR A 57 0.66 -13.23 48.18
C THR A 57 2.03 -13.74 47.74
N HIS A 58 2.62 -14.64 48.54
CA HIS A 58 3.86 -15.32 48.18
C HIS A 58 3.58 -16.29 47.02
N PHE A 59 3.99 -15.93 45.80
CA PHE A 59 4.00 -16.84 44.68
C PHE A 59 5.34 -17.58 44.60
N ILE A 60 5.31 -18.87 44.28
CA ILE A 60 6.49 -19.66 43.93
C ILE A 60 6.54 -19.69 42.41
N PHE A 61 7.54 -19.03 41.82
CA PHE A 61 7.74 -19.04 40.38
C PHE A 61 8.16 -20.44 39.92
N PRO A 62 7.56 -21.02 38.86
CA PRO A 62 7.87 -22.39 38.46
C PRO A 62 9.33 -22.53 38.01
N LEU A 63 10.05 -23.49 38.59
CA LEU A 63 11.42 -23.84 38.23
C LEU A 63 11.46 -25.34 37.91
N ILE A 64 11.87 -25.67 36.69
CA ILE A 64 11.86 -27.03 36.15
C ILE A 64 13.30 -27.48 35.90
N ASP A 65 13.65 -28.64 36.43
CA ASP A 65 14.96 -29.24 36.24
C ASP A 65 14.92 -30.22 35.05
N LEU A 66 15.69 -29.92 34.00
CA LEU A 66 15.77 -30.75 32.79
C LEU A 66 16.86 -31.83 32.89
N GLN A 67 17.48 -32.02 34.06
CA GLN A 67 18.47 -33.08 34.28
C GLN A 67 17.87 -34.48 34.02
N ASN A 68 18.59 -35.31 33.26
CA ASN A 68 18.21 -36.69 32.93
C ASN A 68 16.83 -36.81 32.25
N ILE A 69 16.50 -35.90 31.32
CA ILE A 69 15.25 -35.92 30.55
C ILE A 69 14.91 -37.30 29.95
N SER A 70 15.92 -38.07 29.55
CA SER A 70 15.78 -39.42 29.00
C SER A 70 15.26 -40.47 30.00
N ILE A 71 15.34 -40.22 31.31
CA ILE A 71 14.93 -41.15 32.37
C ILE A 71 13.59 -40.73 32.99
N ASN A 72 13.38 -39.42 33.18
CA ASN A 72 12.22 -38.86 33.91
C ASN A 72 11.22 -38.11 33.00
N ASN A 73 11.19 -38.40 31.69
CA ASN A 73 10.45 -37.61 30.70
C ASN A 73 8.99 -37.29 31.12
N LYS A 74 8.25 -38.27 31.66
CA LYS A 74 6.84 -38.07 32.04
C LYS A 74 6.60 -37.01 33.13
N GLU A 75 7.48 -36.94 34.12
CA GLU A 75 7.34 -35.97 35.21
C GLU A 75 7.69 -34.56 34.72
N ILE A 76 8.74 -34.44 33.90
CA ILE A 76 9.14 -33.17 33.29
C ILE A 76 8.06 -32.65 32.34
N VAL A 77 7.51 -33.52 31.48
CA VAL A 77 6.38 -33.19 30.60
C VAL A 77 5.20 -32.65 31.40
N LYS A 78 4.86 -33.29 32.53
CA LYS A 78 3.77 -32.83 33.39
C LYS A 78 4.04 -31.45 34.00
N GLN A 79 5.25 -31.20 34.50
CA GLN A 79 5.62 -29.91 35.06
C GLN A 79 5.57 -28.79 34.00
N ILE A 80 6.07 -29.06 32.79
CA ILE A 80 6.01 -28.12 31.66
C ILE A 80 4.56 -27.86 31.26
N GLN A 81 3.74 -28.91 31.18
CA GLN A 81 2.31 -28.76 30.89
C GLN A 81 1.64 -27.85 31.92
N GLU A 82 1.78 -28.15 33.22
CA GLU A 82 1.17 -27.37 34.29
C GLU A 82 1.65 -25.92 34.29
N ALA A 83 2.95 -25.69 34.11
CA ALA A 83 3.51 -24.34 34.02
C ALA A 83 2.99 -23.57 32.80
N SER A 84 2.90 -24.22 31.64
CA SER A 84 2.41 -23.60 30.40
C SER A 84 0.90 -23.30 30.43
N GLU A 85 0.11 -24.13 31.11
CA GLU A 85 -1.35 -23.95 31.26
C GLU A 85 -1.72 -22.89 32.31
N THR A 86 -0.92 -22.75 33.38
CA THR A 86 -1.28 -21.93 34.54
C THR A 86 -0.49 -20.61 34.62
N TRP A 87 0.78 -20.64 34.26
CA TRP A 87 1.68 -19.49 34.36
C TRP A 87 2.03 -18.88 33.02
N GLY A 88 2.16 -19.68 31.96
CA GLY A 88 2.71 -19.21 30.67
C GLY A 88 4.19 -18.81 30.71
N PHE A 89 4.79 -18.85 31.90
CA PHE A 89 6.15 -18.44 32.21
C PHE A 89 6.74 -19.41 33.23
N PHE A 90 7.97 -19.86 33.00
CA PHE A 90 8.70 -20.72 33.94
C PHE A 90 10.21 -20.64 33.70
N GLN A 91 10.99 -21.07 34.69
CA GLN A 91 12.44 -21.22 34.55
C GLN A 91 12.81 -22.67 34.29
N VAL A 92 13.84 -22.87 33.48
CA VAL A 92 14.50 -24.17 33.29
C VAL A 92 15.95 -24.10 33.73
N ILE A 93 16.43 -25.16 34.40
CA ILE A 93 17.84 -25.38 34.76
C ILE A 93 18.31 -26.74 34.23
N ASN A 94 19.63 -26.94 34.20
CA ASN A 94 20.25 -28.15 33.64
C ASN A 94 19.77 -28.45 32.20
N HIS A 95 19.50 -27.39 31.44
CA HIS A 95 18.96 -27.39 30.06
C HIS A 95 19.99 -27.77 28.98
N GLY A 96 21.24 -27.99 29.36
CA GLY A 96 22.32 -28.43 28.47
C GLY A 96 23.19 -27.32 27.88
N ILE A 97 22.84 -26.04 28.07
CA ILE A 97 23.71 -24.91 27.67
C ILE A 97 24.73 -24.66 28.80
N PRO A 98 26.05 -24.67 28.53
CA PRO A 98 27.06 -24.41 29.56
C PRO A 98 26.93 -23.01 30.16
N VAL A 99 26.99 -22.90 31.49
CA VAL A 99 26.96 -21.60 32.19
C VAL A 99 27.99 -20.59 31.65
N PRO A 100 29.25 -20.98 31.30
CA PRO A 100 30.20 -20.05 30.70
C PRO A 100 29.72 -19.43 29.38
N VAL A 101 28.93 -20.16 28.58
CA VAL A 101 28.34 -19.65 27.32
C VAL A 101 27.27 -18.61 27.63
N LEU A 102 26.42 -18.85 28.65
CA LEU A 102 25.42 -17.88 29.11
C LEU A 102 26.08 -16.59 29.60
N ASP A 103 27.10 -16.73 30.45
CA ASP A 103 27.84 -15.59 31.01
C ASP A 103 28.59 -14.81 29.94
N GLU A 104 29.17 -15.50 28.97
CA GLU A 104 29.85 -14.86 27.84
C GLU A 104 28.84 -14.16 26.92
N MET A 105 27.64 -14.71 26.71
CA MET A 105 26.60 -14.07 25.89
C MET A 105 26.12 -12.75 26.53
N LEU A 106 25.85 -12.75 27.84
CA LEU A 106 25.52 -11.53 28.58
C LEU A 106 26.65 -10.50 28.53
N ARG A 107 27.91 -10.94 28.70
CA ARG A 107 29.08 -10.06 28.59
C ARG A 107 29.28 -9.53 27.18
N GLY A 108 29.07 -10.34 26.15
CA GLY A 108 29.15 -9.94 24.75
C GLY A 108 28.13 -8.88 24.38
N ALA A 109 26.87 -9.09 24.76
CA ALA A 109 25.81 -8.09 24.60
C ALA A 109 26.15 -6.78 25.33
N ARG A 110 26.65 -6.85 26.57
CA ARG A 110 27.10 -5.66 27.30
C ARG A 110 28.24 -4.95 26.57
N ARG A 111 29.29 -5.68 26.14
CA ARG A 111 30.44 -5.11 25.43
C ARG A 111 30.02 -4.30 24.22
N PHE A 112 29.10 -4.80 23.41
CA PHE A 112 28.57 -4.06 22.25
C PHE A 112 27.93 -2.72 22.67
N HIS A 113 27.01 -2.75 23.63
CA HIS A 113 26.30 -1.55 24.06
C HIS A 113 27.23 -0.53 24.72
N ASP A 114 28.27 -1.00 25.43
CA ASP A 114 29.31 -0.22 26.08
C ASP A 114 30.31 0.46 25.12
N GLN A 115 30.30 0.12 23.82
CA GLN A 115 31.16 0.77 22.84
C GLN A 115 30.76 2.22 22.57
N ASP A 116 31.73 2.97 22.05
CA ASP A 116 31.53 4.32 21.53
C ASP A 116 30.47 4.35 20.43
N ILE A 117 29.76 5.49 20.34
CA ILE A 117 28.67 5.67 19.40
C ILE A 117 29.08 5.42 17.95
N ASP A 118 30.30 5.79 17.56
CA ASP A 118 30.79 5.63 16.20
C ASP A 118 30.90 4.16 15.76
N VAL A 119 31.08 3.24 16.71
CA VAL A 119 31.11 1.80 16.45
C VAL A 119 29.70 1.22 16.33
N LYS A 120 28.75 1.74 17.12
CA LYS A 120 27.34 1.27 17.12
C LYS A 120 26.51 1.85 15.98
N LYS A 121 26.82 3.07 15.54
CA LYS A 121 26.05 3.85 14.54
C LYS A 121 25.82 3.11 13.21
N PRO A 122 26.76 2.32 12.65
CA PRO A 122 26.52 1.52 11.44
C PRO A 122 25.42 0.45 11.59
N TYR A 123 25.22 -0.04 12.80
CA TYR A 123 24.15 -0.98 13.14
C TYR A 123 22.83 -0.27 13.42
N TYR A 124 22.84 1.05 13.67
CA TYR A 124 21.62 1.80 13.96
C TYR A 124 20.69 1.81 12.75
N SER A 125 19.54 1.15 12.88
CA SER A 125 18.57 1.02 11.79
C SER A 125 17.16 0.84 12.30
N ARG A 126 16.22 1.38 11.53
CA ARG A 126 14.78 1.11 11.62
C ARG A 126 14.26 0.32 10.41
N ASP A 127 15.14 0.04 9.44
CA ASP A 127 14.85 -0.86 8.32
C ASP A 127 14.79 -2.31 8.81
N ILE A 128 13.61 -2.89 8.75
CA ILE A 128 13.28 -4.25 9.20
C ILE A 128 13.80 -5.34 8.25
N ALA A 129 14.23 -4.99 7.04
CA ALA A 129 14.86 -5.93 6.11
C ALA A 129 16.28 -6.31 6.56
N ARG A 130 16.92 -5.52 7.42
CA ARG A 130 18.26 -5.81 7.93
C ARG A 130 18.23 -7.00 8.90
N LYS A 131 19.08 -7.98 8.62
CA LYS A 131 19.25 -9.16 9.50
C LYS A 131 19.91 -8.84 10.84
N VAL A 132 20.64 -7.74 10.93
CA VAL A 132 21.24 -7.22 12.16
C VAL A 132 20.97 -5.73 12.28
N MET A 133 20.41 -5.31 13.40
CA MET A 133 20.04 -3.92 13.65
C MET A 133 20.08 -3.57 15.13
N TYR A 134 20.46 -2.33 15.41
CA TYR A 134 20.50 -1.72 16.73
C TYR A 134 19.51 -0.54 16.77
N ASN A 135 18.67 -0.45 17.79
CA ASN A 135 17.83 0.72 18.06
C ASN A 135 17.31 0.69 19.51
N CYS A 136 16.57 1.73 19.92
CA CYS A 136 15.97 1.79 21.27
C CYS A 136 14.57 1.16 21.37
N ASN A 137 13.77 1.35 20.33
CA ASN A 137 12.34 1.06 20.27
C ASN A 137 11.99 0.85 18.81
N PHE A 138 11.37 -0.28 18.45
CA PHE A 138 10.94 -0.55 17.08
C PHE A 138 9.73 0.33 16.69
N ASP A 139 8.89 0.68 17.67
CA ASP A 139 7.63 1.43 17.54
C ASP A 139 7.77 2.93 17.84
N LEU A 140 8.99 3.49 17.84
CA LEU A 140 9.26 4.84 18.35
C LEU A 140 8.36 5.95 17.75
N PHE A 141 8.02 5.84 16.46
CA PHE A 141 7.19 6.81 15.73
C PHE A 141 5.72 6.38 15.55
N SER A 142 5.31 5.28 16.20
CA SER A 142 3.92 4.83 16.17
C SER A 142 3.01 5.83 16.92
N GLU A 143 1.90 6.21 16.30
CA GLU A 143 0.89 7.07 16.93
C GLU A 143 0.28 6.43 18.20
N LYS A 144 0.37 5.10 18.33
CA LYS A 144 -0.12 4.34 19.49
C LYS A 144 0.86 4.37 20.67
N SER A 145 2.14 4.65 20.43
CA SER A 145 3.17 4.61 21.47
C SER A 145 3.15 5.89 22.28
N LEU A 146 2.52 5.84 23.47
CA LEU A 146 2.35 7.01 24.34
C LEU A 146 3.68 7.57 24.86
N ALA A 147 4.65 6.70 25.11
CA ALA A 147 6.02 7.02 25.50
C ALA A 147 6.99 5.91 25.01
N ALA A 148 8.26 6.26 24.84
CA ALA A 148 9.33 5.34 24.50
C ALA A 148 9.77 4.50 25.72
N ASN A 149 10.28 3.29 25.47
CA ASN A 149 10.84 2.44 26.51
C ASN A 149 12.29 2.81 26.82
N TRP A 150 12.68 2.69 28.09
CA TRP A 150 14.01 2.96 28.64
C TRP A 150 14.97 1.78 28.41
N ARG A 151 15.25 1.49 27.14
CA ARG A 151 16.17 0.42 26.73
C ARG A 151 16.81 0.70 25.38
N ASP A 152 17.87 -0.05 25.12
CA ASP A 152 18.46 -0.25 23.81
C ASP A 152 18.48 -1.74 23.47
N SER A 153 18.41 -2.08 22.18
CA SER A 153 18.32 -3.45 21.70
C SER A 153 19.15 -3.67 20.45
N LEU A 154 19.92 -4.76 20.42
CA LEU A 154 20.56 -5.31 19.24
C LEU A 154 19.83 -6.59 18.82
N TYR A 155 19.28 -6.61 17.61
CA TYR A 155 18.59 -7.74 17.02
C TYR A 155 19.47 -8.47 16.00
N SER A 156 19.35 -9.79 15.93
CA SER A 156 20.04 -10.64 14.95
C SER A 156 19.16 -11.82 14.53
N VAL A 157 18.99 -12.00 13.21
CA VAL A 157 18.33 -13.17 12.63
C VAL A 157 19.30 -14.35 12.58
N MET A 158 18.94 -15.47 13.19
CA MET A 158 19.76 -16.68 13.30
C MET A 158 19.21 -17.88 12.50
N ALA A 159 17.90 -17.87 12.18
CA ALA A 159 17.27 -18.86 11.31
C ALA A 159 16.01 -18.26 10.64
N PRO A 160 15.57 -18.75 9.47
CA PRO A 160 16.18 -19.84 8.67
C PRO A 160 17.38 -19.38 7.85
N ASN A 161 17.47 -18.09 7.53
CA ASN A 161 18.54 -17.48 6.75
C ASN A 161 19.37 -16.53 7.65
N PRO A 162 20.34 -17.04 8.43
CA PRO A 162 21.09 -16.22 9.37
C PRO A 162 21.79 -15.03 8.72
N ALA A 163 22.10 -14.02 9.52
CA ALA A 163 23.06 -12.99 9.15
C ALA A 163 24.43 -13.61 8.84
N THR A 164 25.16 -13.03 7.89
CA THR A 164 26.57 -13.37 7.71
C THR A 164 27.33 -12.99 8.99
N PRO A 165 28.37 -13.74 9.41
CA PRO A 165 29.08 -13.44 10.64
C PRO A 165 29.56 -11.99 10.72
N GLU A 166 30.02 -11.43 9.60
CA GLU A 166 30.54 -10.06 9.49
C GLU A 166 29.48 -8.99 9.80
N GLU A 167 28.19 -9.28 9.54
CA GLU A 167 27.07 -8.41 9.87
C GLU A 167 26.79 -8.35 11.38
N ILE A 168 27.19 -9.37 12.15
CA ILE A 168 27.05 -9.38 13.62
C ILE A 168 28.23 -8.58 14.23
N PRO A 169 27.99 -7.70 15.23
CA PRO A 169 29.05 -6.91 15.85
C PRO A 169 30.19 -7.77 16.39
N GLU A 170 31.42 -7.37 16.07
CA GLU A 170 32.63 -8.13 16.39
C GLU A 170 32.73 -8.51 17.88
N THR A 171 32.28 -7.63 18.78
CA THR A 171 32.32 -7.83 20.24
C THR A 171 31.48 -8.99 20.77
N CYS A 172 30.46 -9.40 20.01
CA CYS A 172 29.54 -10.49 20.37
C CYS A 172 29.36 -11.54 19.28
N ARG A 173 30.00 -11.40 18.11
CA ARG A 173 29.81 -12.26 16.94
C ARG A 173 29.92 -13.75 17.24
N GLU A 174 31.07 -14.18 17.73
CA GLU A 174 31.35 -15.62 17.94
C GLU A 174 30.38 -16.21 18.97
N ILE A 175 30.18 -15.50 20.09
CA ILE A 175 29.31 -16.00 21.16
C ILE A 175 27.83 -15.99 20.76
N THR A 176 27.35 -15.01 19.97
CA THR A 176 25.97 -15.00 19.47
C THR A 176 25.69 -16.23 18.60
N ILE A 177 26.64 -16.61 17.74
CA ILE A 177 26.53 -17.81 16.88
C ILE A 177 26.60 -19.09 17.72
N GLU A 178 27.53 -19.17 18.67
CA GLU A 178 27.63 -20.34 19.56
C GLU A 178 26.35 -20.50 20.40
N TYR A 179 25.91 -19.43 21.05
CA TYR A 179 24.70 -19.40 21.86
C TYR A 179 23.45 -19.75 21.05
N SER A 180 23.30 -19.24 19.82
CA SER A 180 22.14 -19.56 18.98
C SER A 180 22.03 -21.05 18.67
N ASN A 181 23.16 -21.74 18.45
CA ASN A 181 23.17 -23.18 18.20
C ASN A 181 22.68 -23.97 19.43
N TYR A 182 23.14 -23.58 20.62
CA TYR A 182 22.68 -24.18 21.86
C TYR A 182 21.20 -23.93 22.13
N VAL A 183 20.73 -22.69 21.94
CA VAL A 183 19.33 -22.32 22.11
C VAL A 183 18.45 -23.04 21.11
N MET A 184 18.87 -23.19 19.85
CA MET A 184 18.12 -23.94 18.84
C MET A 184 17.89 -25.39 19.26
N ASN A 185 18.93 -26.05 19.78
CA ASN A 185 18.83 -27.41 20.30
C ASN A 185 17.88 -27.49 21.49
N LEU A 186 17.97 -26.56 22.44
CA LEU A 186 17.03 -26.47 23.55
C LEU A 186 15.60 -26.24 23.07
N GLY A 187 15.41 -25.41 22.04
CA GLY A 187 14.11 -25.15 21.42
C GLY A 187 13.48 -26.42 20.85
N TYR A 188 14.27 -27.28 20.19
CA TYR A 188 13.78 -28.59 19.74
C TYR A 188 13.33 -29.46 20.91
N THR A 189 14.11 -29.52 21.99
CA THR A 189 13.74 -30.28 23.20
C THR A 189 12.46 -29.72 23.84
N LEU A 190 12.31 -28.39 23.94
CA LEU A 190 11.11 -27.77 24.49
C LEU A 190 9.87 -28.05 23.62
N LEU A 191 9.99 -27.99 22.29
CA LEU A 191 8.90 -28.34 21.38
C LEU A 191 8.47 -29.81 21.51
N GLU A 192 9.41 -30.72 21.78
CA GLU A 192 9.09 -32.12 22.07
C GLU A 192 8.26 -32.25 23.36
N LEU A 193 8.71 -31.58 24.44
CA LEU A 193 8.02 -31.57 25.72
C LEU A 193 6.64 -30.90 25.66
N PHE A 194 6.51 -29.79 24.93
CA PHE A 194 5.24 -29.13 24.68
C PHE A 194 4.28 -30.03 23.90
N SER A 195 4.77 -30.73 22.86
CA SER A 195 3.94 -31.65 22.09
C SER A 195 3.43 -32.80 22.98
N GLU A 196 4.30 -33.41 23.78
CA GLU A 196 3.90 -34.46 24.72
C GLU A 196 2.91 -33.94 25.79
N GLY A 197 3.13 -32.73 26.33
CA GLY A 197 2.23 -32.12 27.31
C GLY A 197 0.86 -31.75 26.73
N LEU A 198 0.77 -31.52 25.42
CA LEU A 198 -0.48 -31.39 24.70
C LEU A 198 -1.19 -32.74 24.46
N GLY A 199 -0.49 -33.87 24.65
CA GLY A 199 -0.97 -35.21 24.34
C GLY A 199 -0.70 -35.65 22.90
N LEU A 200 0.21 -34.97 22.21
CA LEU A 200 0.59 -35.20 20.82
C LEU A 200 1.86 -36.07 20.74
N LYS A 201 2.24 -36.46 19.53
CA LYS A 201 3.55 -37.09 19.29
C LYS A 201 4.67 -36.08 19.59
N PRO A 202 5.82 -36.48 20.16
CA PRO A 202 6.89 -35.56 20.53
C PRO A 202 7.29 -34.58 19.40
N ASN A 203 7.45 -35.04 18.17
CA ASN A 203 7.89 -34.17 17.07
C ASN A 203 6.79 -33.30 16.43
N HIS A 204 5.56 -33.33 16.92
CA HIS A 204 4.42 -32.71 16.22
C HIS A 204 4.62 -31.20 15.99
N LEU A 205 4.91 -30.42 17.04
CA LEU A 205 5.11 -28.97 16.88
C LEU A 205 6.35 -28.63 16.03
N LYS A 206 7.37 -29.48 16.07
CA LYS A 206 8.56 -29.33 15.20
C LYS A 206 8.21 -29.56 13.74
N GLU A 207 7.43 -30.59 13.42
CA GLU A 207 6.93 -30.88 12.07
C GLU A 207 5.99 -29.77 11.55
N MET A 208 5.26 -29.11 12.46
CA MET A 208 4.50 -27.88 12.17
C MET A 208 5.37 -26.64 11.92
N GLY A 209 6.69 -26.74 12.02
CA GLY A 209 7.61 -25.64 11.71
C GLY A 209 7.77 -24.63 12.83
N CYS A 210 7.41 -24.97 14.08
CA CYS A 210 7.51 -24.06 15.22
C CYS A 210 8.97 -23.71 15.63
N ALA A 211 9.96 -24.24 14.91
CA ALA A 211 11.38 -23.92 15.06
C ALA A 211 12.05 -23.64 13.70
N GLU A 212 11.32 -23.10 12.73
CA GLU A 212 11.91 -22.66 11.45
C GLU A 212 12.61 -21.30 11.58
N GLY A 213 12.09 -20.40 12.41
CA GLY A 213 12.66 -19.08 12.68
C GLY A 213 13.27 -18.97 14.07
N LEU A 214 14.43 -18.30 14.13
CA LEU A 214 15.08 -17.91 15.38
C LEU A 214 15.62 -16.48 15.25
N GLY A 215 15.10 -15.57 16.09
CA GLY A 215 15.62 -14.21 16.24
C GLY A 215 16.18 -14.00 17.65
N ILE A 216 17.33 -13.35 17.76
CA ILE A 216 17.95 -13.02 19.05
C ILE A 216 17.92 -11.51 19.26
N LEU A 217 17.36 -11.07 20.38
CA LEU A 217 17.30 -9.67 20.80
C LEU A 217 18.07 -9.49 22.10
N CYS A 218 19.22 -8.84 21.99
CA CYS A 218 20.08 -8.46 23.10
C CYS A 218 19.62 -7.12 23.66
N ASN A 219 18.85 -7.14 24.75
CA ASN A 219 18.36 -5.93 25.41
C ASN A 219 19.36 -5.42 26.45
N TYR A 220 19.53 -4.10 26.47
CA TYR A 220 20.34 -3.34 27.39
C TYR A 220 19.47 -2.26 28.04
N TYR A 221 19.30 -2.34 29.36
CA TYR A 221 18.52 -1.39 30.14
C TYR A 221 19.49 -0.55 30.99
N PRO A 222 19.80 0.71 30.58
CA PRO A 222 20.68 1.57 31.35
C PRO A 222 20.10 1.90 32.73
N LYS A 223 20.97 2.30 33.67
CA LYS A 223 20.50 2.89 34.94
C LYS A 223 19.57 4.08 34.64
N CYS A 224 18.43 4.16 35.30
CA CYS A 224 17.45 5.23 35.12
C CYS A 224 17.53 6.22 36.30
N PRO A 225 17.63 7.55 36.06
CA PRO A 225 17.66 8.53 37.14
C PRO A 225 16.28 8.73 37.79
N GLN A 226 15.19 8.39 37.11
CA GLN A 226 13.82 8.51 37.60
C GLN A 226 12.98 7.26 37.23
N PRO A 227 13.30 6.09 37.80
CA PRO A 227 12.64 4.83 37.44
C PRO A 227 11.14 4.81 37.79
N GLU A 228 10.68 5.70 38.67
CA GLU A 228 9.28 5.82 39.07
C GLU A 228 8.36 6.44 37.99
N ILE A 229 8.94 6.97 36.90
CA ILE A 229 8.20 7.56 35.78
C ILE A 229 8.59 6.97 34.41
N ALA A 230 9.56 6.05 34.37
CA ALA A 230 10.03 5.39 33.16
C ALA A 230 9.76 3.88 33.23
N ILE A 231 9.66 3.22 32.08
CA ILE A 231 9.52 1.76 31.99
C ILE A 231 10.63 1.20 31.12
N GLY A 232 11.22 0.06 31.51
CA GLY A 232 12.27 -0.60 30.72
C GLY A 232 11.70 -1.21 29.45
N THR A 233 10.59 -1.94 29.57
CA THR A 233 9.76 -2.42 28.46
C THR A 233 8.31 -2.41 28.92
N SER A 234 7.45 -1.74 28.16
CA SER A 234 6.00 -1.65 28.39
C SER A 234 5.34 -3.01 28.42
N ARG A 235 4.15 -3.08 29.03
CA ARG A 235 3.38 -4.33 29.06
C ARG A 235 3.03 -4.86 27.66
N HIS A 236 3.33 -6.12 27.39
CA HIS A 236 3.04 -6.79 26.13
C HIS A 236 2.99 -8.31 26.32
N ALA A 237 2.55 -9.04 25.29
CA ALA A 237 2.76 -10.47 25.14
C ALA A 237 3.56 -10.71 23.84
N ASP A 238 4.26 -11.84 23.75
CA ASP A 238 5.12 -12.12 22.59
C ASP A 238 4.32 -12.76 21.45
N ASN A 239 4.48 -12.24 20.24
CA ASN A 239 3.84 -12.77 19.03
C ASN A 239 4.69 -13.87 18.36
N ASP A 240 5.09 -14.87 19.15
CA ASP A 240 5.90 -16.00 18.70
C ASP A 240 5.26 -17.34 19.15
N PHE A 241 5.94 -18.46 18.91
CA PHE A 241 5.54 -19.73 19.53
C PHE A 241 5.95 -19.73 21.00
N PHE A 242 7.23 -19.48 21.27
CA PHE A 242 7.74 -19.34 22.62
C PHE A 242 9.08 -18.61 22.60
N THR A 243 9.39 -17.90 23.68
CA THR A 243 10.66 -17.22 23.87
C THR A 243 11.51 -17.96 24.90
N VAL A 244 12.80 -18.12 24.59
CA VAL A 244 13.83 -18.51 25.56
C VAL A 244 14.64 -17.27 25.94
N LEU A 245 14.51 -16.85 27.20
CA LEU A 245 15.08 -15.62 27.73
C LEU A 245 16.20 -15.92 28.72
N LEU A 246 17.40 -15.44 28.41
CA LEU A 246 18.51 -15.32 29.35
C LEU A 246 18.48 -13.93 29.99
N GLN A 247 18.68 -13.84 31.30
CA GLN A 247 18.74 -12.55 32.01
C GLN A 247 19.87 -12.56 33.04
N ASP A 248 20.34 -11.37 33.41
CA ASP A 248 21.33 -11.18 34.47
C ASP A 248 20.74 -11.21 35.89
N ASP A 249 21.58 -10.90 36.88
CA ASP A 249 21.24 -10.96 38.30
C ASP A 249 20.51 -9.71 38.84
N ILE A 250 20.17 -8.72 37.99
CA ILE A 250 19.56 -7.44 38.45
C ILE A 250 18.04 -7.57 38.65
N GLY A 251 17.38 -8.45 37.90
CA GLY A 251 15.91 -8.64 37.95
C GLY A 251 15.14 -7.50 37.27
N GLY A 252 13.86 -7.32 37.62
CA GLY A 252 12.99 -6.27 37.07
C GLY A 252 12.00 -6.73 35.98
N LEU A 253 12.12 -7.98 35.52
CA LEU A 253 11.08 -8.62 34.70
C LEU A 253 9.88 -8.98 35.58
N GLN A 254 8.68 -8.59 35.16
CA GLN A 254 7.42 -8.90 35.82
C GLN A 254 6.44 -9.58 34.86
N VAL A 255 5.73 -10.59 35.35
CA VAL A 255 4.63 -11.26 34.62
C VAL A 255 3.31 -10.92 35.29
N LEU A 256 2.25 -10.79 34.50
CA LEU A 256 0.91 -10.58 35.02
C LEU A 256 0.25 -11.94 35.31
N HIS A 257 0.29 -12.37 36.57
CA HIS A 257 -0.33 -13.61 37.00
C HIS A 257 -1.51 -13.32 37.93
N LYS A 258 -2.70 -13.86 37.61
CA LYS A 258 -3.95 -13.66 38.40
C LYS A 258 -4.23 -12.17 38.70
N ASN A 259 -4.07 -11.31 37.69
CA ASN A 259 -4.22 -9.85 37.77
C ASN A 259 -3.26 -9.17 38.75
N GLN A 260 -2.12 -9.79 39.05
CA GLN A 260 -1.06 -9.21 39.87
C GLN A 260 0.26 -9.28 39.12
N TRP A 261 1.05 -8.21 39.20
CA TRP A 261 2.41 -8.22 38.71
C TRP A 261 3.29 -9.01 39.69
N VAL A 262 3.96 -10.05 39.18
CA VAL A 262 4.85 -10.93 39.94
C VAL A 262 6.24 -10.84 39.35
N ASP A 263 7.24 -10.56 40.18
CA ASP A 263 8.64 -10.54 39.75
C ASP A 263 9.13 -11.94 39.36
N VAL A 264 9.85 -12.03 38.25
CA VAL A 264 10.58 -13.24 37.87
C VAL A 264 11.93 -13.22 38.60
N PRO A 265 12.23 -14.18 39.47
CA PRO A 265 13.48 -14.18 40.22
C PRO A 265 14.67 -14.36 39.27
N PRO A 266 15.71 -13.50 39.35
CA PRO A 266 16.95 -13.76 38.63
C PRO A 266 17.64 -14.98 39.25
N THR A 267 17.85 -16.02 38.45
CA THR A 267 18.48 -17.28 38.87
C THR A 267 19.65 -17.57 37.94
N HIS A 268 20.87 -17.45 38.45
CA HIS A 268 22.09 -17.67 37.67
C HIS A 268 22.10 -19.08 37.03
N GLY A 269 22.39 -19.13 35.73
CA GLY A 269 22.39 -20.37 34.94
C GLY A 269 21.00 -20.87 34.49
N ALA A 270 19.91 -20.26 34.97
CA ALA A 270 18.56 -20.59 34.51
C ALA A 270 18.18 -19.80 33.25
N LEU A 271 17.28 -20.36 32.45
CA LEU A 271 16.64 -19.69 31.32
C LEU A 271 15.13 -19.57 31.61
N VAL A 272 14.54 -18.43 31.29
CA VAL A 272 13.09 -18.24 31.38
C VAL A 272 12.48 -18.67 30.05
N VAL A 273 11.41 -19.46 30.10
CA VAL A 273 10.60 -19.84 28.95
C VAL A 273 9.26 -19.11 29.05
N ASN A 274 8.89 -18.38 28.01
CA ASN A 274 7.61 -17.70 27.85
C ASN A 274 6.83 -18.34 26.71
N ILE A 275 5.53 -18.60 26.90
CA ILE A 275 4.61 -19.04 25.85
C ILE A 275 4.14 -17.82 25.06
N GLY A 276 4.25 -17.88 23.73
CA GLY A 276 3.79 -16.82 22.84
C GLY A 276 2.36 -17.01 22.34
N ASP A 277 1.82 -15.97 21.72
CA ASP A 277 0.44 -15.91 21.21
C ASP A 277 0.15 -16.98 20.15
N ILE A 278 1.14 -17.36 19.34
CA ILE A 278 0.98 -18.37 18.29
C ILE A 278 0.84 -19.76 18.92
N LEU A 279 1.64 -20.08 19.95
CA LEU A 279 1.52 -21.37 20.65
C LEU A 279 0.22 -21.47 21.45
N GLN A 280 -0.24 -20.35 22.04
CA GLN A 280 -1.58 -20.29 22.64
C GLN A 280 -2.68 -20.57 21.59
N LEU A 281 -2.58 -19.98 20.40
CA LEU A 281 -3.54 -20.19 19.30
C LEU A 281 -3.60 -21.66 18.87
N ILE A 282 -2.46 -22.26 18.52
CA ILE A 282 -2.44 -23.64 17.99
C ILE A 282 -2.77 -24.68 19.06
N SER A 283 -2.51 -24.38 20.35
CA SER A 283 -2.93 -25.24 21.46
C SER A 283 -4.40 -25.09 21.87
N ASN A 284 -5.19 -24.28 21.15
CA ASN A 284 -6.59 -23.99 21.44
C ASN A 284 -6.81 -23.41 22.87
N ASP A 285 -6.00 -22.41 23.23
CA ASP A 285 -5.91 -21.79 24.55
C ASP A 285 -5.56 -22.79 25.68
N LYS A 286 -4.96 -23.95 25.39
CA LYS A 286 -4.48 -24.85 26.45
C LYS A 286 -3.25 -24.25 27.12
N TYR A 287 -2.23 -23.87 26.34
CA TYR A 287 -1.11 -23.08 26.85
C TYR A 287 -1.42 -21.60 26.80
N LYS A 288 -0.88 -20.84 27.77
CA LYS A 288 -1.25 -19.45 28.01
C LYS A 288 -0.09 -18.50 27.71
N SER A 289 -0.29 -17.65 26.72
CA SER A 289 0.50 -16.44 26.54
C SER A 289 0.15 -15.43 27.63
N VAL A 290 1.18 -14.79 28.19
CA VAL A 290 1.02 -13.94 29.37
C VAL A 290 1.67 -12.59 29.16
N VAL A 291 0.89 -11.57 29.55
CA VAL A 291 1.34 -10.19 29.53
C VAL A 291 2.46 -10.01 30.55
N HIS A 292 3.58 -9.47 30.12
CA HIS A 292 4.76 -9.22 30.93
C HIS A 292 5.35 -7.83 30.63
N ARG A 293 6.22 -7.33 31.51
CA ARG A 293 6.87 -6.02 31.40
C ARG A 293 8.24 -6.01 32.07
N VAL A 294 9.05 -4.98 31.80
CA VAL A 294 10.33 -4.77 32.48
C VAL A 294 10.34 -3.39 33.12
N LEU A 295 10.61 -3.34 34.43
CA LEU A 295 10.72 -2.08 35.17
C LEU A 295 12.07 -1.39 34.91
N ALA A 296 12.07 -0.05 34.86
CA ALA A 296 13.31 0.71 34.92
C ALA A 296 13.88 0.65 36.35
N ASN A 297 15.21 0.71 36.48
CA ASN A 297 15.89 0.55 37.77
C ASN A 297 17.00 1.60 37.95
N THR A 298 17.27 2.01 39.19
CA THR A 298 18.43 2.86 39.53
C THR A 298 19.76 2.10 39.46
N ILE A 299 19.71 0.77 39.53
CA ILE A 299 20.85 -0.14 39.38
C ILE A 299 20.87 -0.65 37.94
N GLY A 300 22.04 -0.61 37.29
CA GLY A 300 22.20 -1.06 35.91
C GLY A 300 23.66 -1.03 35.42
N PRO A 301 23.90 -1.42 34.16
CA PRO A 301 22.88 -1.81 33.19
C PRO A 301 22.38 -3.25 33.40
N ARG A 302 21.06 -3.46 33.28
CA ARG A 302 20.44 -4.79 33.19
C ARG A 302 20.56 -5.30 31.76
N ILE A 303 20.94 -6.57 31.59
CA ILE A 303 21.06 -7.24 30.29
C ILE A 303 20.10 -8.42 30.24
N SER A 304 19.45 -8.61 29.09
CA SER A 304 18.69 -9.84 28.82
C SER A 304 18.69 -10.18 27.34
N ILE A 305 18.79 -11.46 27.01
CA ILE A 305 18.85 -12.00 25.66
C ILE A 305 17.58 -12.79 25.39
N ALA A 306 16.66 -12.22 24.63
CA ALA A 306 15.41 -12.89 24.23
C ALA A 306 15.64 -13.64 22.92
N SER A 307 15.32 -14.93 22.89
CA SER A 307 15.46 -15.79 21.72
C SER A 307 14.07 -16.25 21.29
N PHE A 308 13.55 -15.66 20.23
CA PHE A 308 12.18 -15.84 19.74
C PHE A 308 12.12 -17.01 18.77
N PHE A 309 11.31 -18.03 19.09
CA PHE A 309 10.97 -19.10 18.15
C PHE A 309 9.70 -18.72 17.41
N SER A 310 9.84 -18.36 16.13
CA SER A 310 8.73 -17.88 15.28
C SER A 310 8.83 -18.47 13.87
N THR A 311 8.03 -17.97 12.94
CA THR A 311 8.12 -18.31 11.50
C THR A 311 9.29 -17.61 10.79
N GLY A 312 10.07 -16.79 11.50
CA GLY A 312 11.13 -15.96 10.94
C GLY A 312 10.60 -14.68 10.28
N PRO A 313 11.50 -13.78 9.82
CA PRO A 313 11.11 -12.50 9.18
C PRO A 313 10.61 -12.65 7.73
N PHE A 314 10.54 -13.88 7.20
CA PHE A 314 10.16 -14.16 5.80
C PHE A 314 8.72 -14.64 5.70
N SER A 315 8.03 -14.32 4.61
CA SER A 315 6.66 -14.76 4.36
C SER A 315 6.57 -16.29 4.28
N THR A 316 5.87 -16.92 5.22
CA THR A 316 5.55 -18.34 5.14
C THR A 316 4.16 -18.51 4.55
N SER A 317 3.98 -19.42 3.58
CA SER A 317 2.64 -19.80 3.10
C SER A 317 1.87 -20.68 4.10
N ARG A 318 2.45 -20.96 5.27
CA ARG A 318 1.92 -21.90 6.27
C ARG A 318 0.98 -21.16 7.22
N ILE A 319 -0.29 -21.55 7.19
CA ILE A 319 -1.34 -20.98 8.04
C ILE A 319 -1.35 -21.76 9.37
N TYR A 320 -1.25 -21.04 10.50
CA TYR A 320 -1.35 -21.64 11.83
C TYR A 320 -2.78 -21.50 12.37
N GLY A 321 -3.29 -22.59 12.94
CA GLY A 321 -4.61 -22.66 13.57
C GLY A 321 -4.63 -23.73 14.67
N PRO A 322 -5.74 -23.84 15.43
CA PRO A 322 -5.88 -24.87 16.46
C PRO A 322 -5.59 -26.27 15.91
N ILE A 323 -4.68 -27.00 16.58
CA ILE A 323 -4.27 -28.36 16.22
C ILE A 323 -5.49 -29.27 16.24
N GLU A 324 -5.78 -29.93 15.12
CA GLU A 324 -7.00 -30.71 14.92
C GLU A 324 -7.15 -31.83 15.95
N GLU A 325 -6.06 -32.48 16.35
CA GLU A 325 -6.03 -33.54 17.36
C GLU A 325 -6.43 -33.06 18.76
N LEU A 326 -6.38 -31.75 19.02
CA LEU A 326 -6.80 -31.14 20.29
C LEU A 326 -8.28 -30.72 20.29
N LEU A 327 -8.94 -30.80 19.14
CA LEU A 327 -10.33 -30.40 18.96
C LEU A 327 -11.27 -31.58 19.16
N SER A 328 -12.42 -31.30 19.76
CA SER A 328 -13.51 -32.28 19.90
C SER A 328 -14.85 -31.57 19.93
N LYS A 329 -15.96 -32.32 19.95
CA LYS A 329 -17.30 -31.73 20.12
C LYS A 329 -17.42 -30.92 21.42
N ASP A 330 -16.71 -31.34 22.46
CA ASP A 330 -16.72 -30.71 23.78
C ASP A 330 -15.61 -29.64 23.93
N ASN A 331 -14.63 -29.60 23.02
CA ASN A 331 -13.58 -28.59 22.94
C ASN A 331 -13.45 -28.06 21.49
N PRO A 332 -14.43 -27.29 21.00
CA PRO A 332 -14.36 -26.68 19.68
C PRO A 332 -13.23 -25.64 19.59
N PRO A 333 -12.81 -25.23 18.38
CA PRO A 333 -11.83 -24.16 18.22
C PRO A 333 -12.35 -22.86 18.86
N LYS A 334 -11.66 -22.39 19.89
CA LYS A 334 -12.02 -21.19 20.70
C LYS A 334 -11.68 -19.90 19.98
N ARG A 335 -10.60 -19.93 19.21
CA ARG A 335 -10.28 -18.95 18.19
C ARG A 335 -10.62 -19.62 16.86
N ARG A 336 -11.42 -18.96 16.01
CA ARG A 336 -11.57 -19.41 14.61
C ARG A 336 -10.15 -19.58 14.06
N ASN A 337 -9.89 -20.57 13.20
CA ASN A 337 -8.80 -20.45 12.22
C ASN A 337 -8.79 -18.98 11.81
N ALA A 338 -7.67 -18.26 11.88
CA ALA A 338 -7.62 -16.91 11.36
C ALA A 338 -8.16 -17.03 9.93
N ALA A 339 -9.42 -16.67 9.72
CA ALA A 339 -10.01 -16.70 8.40
C ALA A 339 -9.19 -15.65 7.70
N SER A 340 -8.44 -16.06 6.66
CA SER A 340 -7.63 -15.16 5.86
C SER A 340 -8.41 -13.86 5.70
N PRO A 341 -7.86 -12.71 6.13
CA PRO A 341 -8.61 -11.48 6.19
C PRO A 341 -9.26 -11.22 4.85
N SER A 342 -10.53 -10.82 4.87
CA SER A 342 -11.40 -10.83 3.71
C SER A 342 -11.69 -9.42 3.22
N VAL A 343 -11.63 -9.21 1.91
CA VAL A 343 -11.88 -7.90 1.29
C VAL A 343 -12.77 -8.05 0.06
N ILE A 344 -13.78 -7.19 -0.04
CA ILE A 344 -14.58 -7.04 -1.26
C ILE A 344 -14.03 -5.87 -2.07
N VAL A 345 -13.63 -6.11 -3.31
CA VAL A 345 -13.27 -5.04 -4.25
C VAL A 345 -14.44 -4.78 -5.18
N ILE A 346 -14.89 -3.53 -5.27
CA ILE A 346 -16.06 -3.13 -6.07
C ILE A 346 -15.58 -2.40 -7.32
N GLY A 347 -15.66 -3.07 -8.47
CA GLY A 347 -15.14 -2.63 -9.76
C GLY A 347 -13.91 -3.42 -10.20
N GLY A 348 -14.01 -4.10 -11.34
CA GLY A 348 -12.96 -4.87 -12.01
C GLY A 348 -12.18 -4.06 -13.07
N GLY A 349 -12.02 -2.75 -12.85
CA GLY A 349 -11.12 -1.89 -13.63
C GLY A 349 -9.65 -2.00 -13.15
N PHE A 350 -8.75 -1.20 -13.72
CA PHE A 350 -7.31 -1.24 -13.36
C PHE A 350 -7.06 -1.05 -11.86
N ALA A 351 -7.71 -0.07 -11.23
CA ALA A 351 -7.56 0.17 -9.79
C ALA A 351 -8.01 -1.03 -8.94
N GLY A 352 -9.18 -1.57 -9.23
CA GLY A 352 -9.71 -2.72 -8.49
C GLY A 352 -8.89 -4.00 -8.73
N LEU A 353 -8.47 -4.27 -9.97
CA LEU A 353 -7.62 -5.43 -10.27
C LEU A 353 -6.24 -5.31 -9.63
N ALA A 354 -5.63 -4.12 -9.62
CA ALA A 354 -4.36 -3.87 -8.94
C ALA A 354 -4.49 -4.10 -7.42
N ALA A 355 -5.55 -3.55 -6.82
CA ALA A 355 -5.83 -3.73 -5.40
C ALA A 355 -6.08 -5.20 -5.05
N ALA A 356 -6.90 -5.88 -5.85
CA ALA A 356 -7.25 -7.28 -5.64
C ALA A 356 -6.06 -8.22 -5.79
N ARG A 357 -5.20 -7.99 -6.79
CA ARG A 357 -3.94 -8.73 -6.97
C ARG A 357 -3.02 -8.57 -5.77
N THR A 358 -2.79 -7.33 -5.34
CA THR A 358 -1.93 -6.99 -4.20
C THR A 358 -2.41 -7.65 -2.91
N LEU A 359 -3.71 -7.58 -2.61
CA LEU A 359 -4.29 -8.23 -1.43
C LEU A 359 -4.26 -9.75 -1.53
N TYR A 360 -4.55 -10.31 -2.71
CA TYR A 360 -4.44 -11.76 -2.93
C TYR A 360 -3.00 -12.25 -2.72
N ASP A 361 -2.00 -11.53 -3.22
CA ASP A 361 -0.57 -11.84 -3.00
C ASP A 361 -0.21 -11.76 -1.51
N ALA A 362 -0.86 -10.87 -0.76
CA ALA A 362 -0.79 -10.79 0.70
C ALA A 362 -1.64 -11.85 1.43
N SER A 363 -2.15 -12.88 0.74
CA SER A 363 -2.95 -13.99 1.30
C SER A 363 -4.32 -13.58 1.88
N PHE A 364 -4.88 -12.45 1.43
CA PHE A 364 -6.27 -12.08 1.76
C PHE A 364 -7.26 -12.89 0.92
N GLN A 365 -8.43 -13.16 1.49
CA GLN A 365 -9.59 -13.62 0.71
C GLN A 365 -10.21 -12.43 -0.01
N VAL A 366 -9.99 -12.36 -1.33
CA VAL A 366 -10.49 -11.26 -2.15
C VAL A 366 -11.58 -11.73 -3.09
N VAL A 367 -12.71 -11.03 -3.09
CA VAL A 367 -13.74 -11.15 -4.13
C VAL A 367 -13.90 -9.81 -4.86
N VAL A 368 -13.84 -9.83 -6.19
CA VAL A 368 -14.07 -8.67 -7.04
C VAL A 368 -15.50 -8.72 -7.55
N LEU A 369 -16.31 -7.71 -7.25
CA LEU A 369 -17.66 -7.54 -7.78
C LEU A 369 -17.62 -6.53 -8.94
N GLU A 370 -17.86 -7.01 -10.16
CA GLU A 370 -17.89 -6.18 -11.37
C GLU A 370 -19.30 -6.16 -11.94
N SER A 371 -19.79 -4.95 -12.22
CA SER A 371 -21.16 -4.74 -12.71
C SER A 371 -21.36 -5.19 -14.15
N ARG A 372 -20.30 -5.15 -14.97
CA ARG A 372 -20.32 -5.58 -16.37
C ARG A 372 -20.14 -7.08 -16.49
N ASP A 373 -20.39 -7.59 -17.68
CA ASP A 373 -20.05 -8.95 -18.14
C ASP A 373 -18.56 -9.07 -18.56
N ARG A 374 -17.75 -8.04 -18.31
CA ARG A 374 -16.31 -8.00 -18.60
C ARG A 374 -15.53 -7.22 -17.55
N ILE A 375 -14.28 -7.60 -17.36
CA ILE A 375 -13.28 -6.81 -16.64
C ILE A 375 -12.61 -5.74 -17.52
N GLY A 376 -11.91 -4.79 -16.91
CA GLY A 376 -11.16 -3.71 -17.55
C GLY A 376 -11.77 -2.32 -17.35
N GLY A 377 -13.06 -2.24 -17.02
CA GLY A 377 -13.76 -0.97 -16.82
C GLY A 377 -13.67 -0.08 -18.07
N ARG A 378 -13.10 1.12 -17.88
CA ARG A 378 -12.83 2.13 -18.92
C ARG A 378 -11.65 1.80 -19.83
N VAL A 379 -10.96 0.69 -19.59
CA VAL A 379 -9.94 0.16 -20.49
C VAL A 379 -10.52 -1.05 -21.22
N HIS A 380 -10.84 -0.87 -22.49
CA HIS A 380 -11.56 -1.87 -23.28
C HIS A 380 -10.92 -2.04 -24.67
N THR A 381 -10.13 -3.10 -24.82
CA THR A 381 -9.68 -3.58 -26.13
C THR A 381 -10.76 -4.47 -26.74
N ASP A 382 -11.19 -4.15 -27.95
CA ASP A 382 -12.10 -4.92 -28.79
C ASP A 382 -11.31 -5.66 -29.91
N TYR A 383 -11.84 -6.78 -30.37
CA TYR A 383 -11.20 -7.64 -31.39
C TYR A 383 -12.12 -7.94 -32.59
N SER A 384 -13.27 -7.27 -32.71
CA SER A 384 -14.28 -7.55 -33.74
C SER A 384 -13.78 -7.30 -35.18
N PHE A 385 -12.74 -6.47 -35.36
CA PHE A 385 -12.08 -6.26 -36.65
C PHE A 385 -11.06 -7.37 -36.99
N GLY A 386 -10.85 -8.35 -36.10
CA GLY A 386 -9.84 -9.40 -36.24
C GLY A 386 -8.46 -9.03 -35.67
N PHE A 387 -8.32 -7.83 -35.13
CA PHE A 387 -7.11 -7.29 -34.48
C PHE A 387 -7.51 -6.35 -33.33
N PRO A 388 -6.61 -6.09 -32.35
CA PRO A 388 -6.96 -5.29 -31.18
C PRO A 388 -7.17 -3.82 -31.52
N VAL A 389 -8.26 -3.24 -31.02
CA VAL A 389 -8.49 -1.79 -31.02
C VAL A 389 -9.09 -1.36 -29.68
N ASP A 390 -8.56 -0.30 -29.08
CA ASP A 390 -9.04 0.20 -27.78
C ASP A 390 -10.17 1.23 -27.93
N LEU A 391 -11.34 0.92 -27.35
CA LEU A 391 -12.50 1.82 -27.20
C LEU A 391 -12.36 2.81 -26.02
N GLY A 392 -11.42 2.53 -25.12
CA GLY A 392 -11.11 3.34 -23.95
C GLY A 392 -9.66 3.84 -23.99
N ALA A 393 -8.92 3.69 -22.90
CA ALA A 393 -7.50 4.04 -22.87
C ALA A 393 -6.68 3.28 -23.93
N SER A 394 -5.84 4.00 -24.69
CA SER A 394 -4.95 3.42 -25.72
C SER A 394 -3.47 3.78 -25.52
N TRP A 395 -3.19 4.80 -24.70
CA TRP A 395 -1.84 5.30 -24.46
C TRP A 395 -1.32 4.88 -23.08
N LEU A 396 0.00 4.73 -23.02
CA LEU A 396 0.81 4.79 -21.82
C LEU A 396 1.54 6.14 -21.81
N HIS A 397 1.19 7.00 -20.85
CA HIS A 397 1.86 8.29 -20.66
C HIS A 397 3.05 8.11 -19.73
N GLY A 398 4.24 8.53 -20.19
CA GLY A 398 5.52 8.19 -19.58
C GLY A 398 5.89 6.73 -19.81
N VAL A 399 6.60 6.45 -20.91
CA VAL A 399 7.08 5.10 -21.24
C VAL A 399 8.41 4.73 -20.54
N GLY A 400 8.86 5.57 -19.61
CA GLY A 400 10.02 5.33 -18.76
C GLY A 400 9.80 4.25 -17.70
N ASN A 401 10.88 3.93 -16.98
CA ASN A 401 10.87 2.91 -15.92
C ASN A 401 10.14 3.37 -14.66
N GLU A 402 9.93 4.68 -14.54
CA GLU A 402 9.20 5.36 -13.48
C GLU A 402 7.70 5.11 -13.57
N ASN A 403 7.19 4.66 -14.74
CA ASN A 403 5.80 4.27 -14.86
C ASN A 403 5.54 2.95 -14.13
N PRO A 404 4.56 2.89 -13.22
CA PRO A 404 4.31 1.70 -12.41
C PRO A 404 3.84 0.49 -13.22
N LEU A 405 3.38 0.69 -14.47
CA LEU A 405 3.02 -0.39 -15.39
C LEU A 405 4.20 -0.89 -16.23
N ALA A 406 5.34 -0.17 -16.24
CA ALA A 406 6.48 -0.52 -17.08
C ALA A 406 7.02 -1.94 -16.83
N PRO A 407 7.19 -2.41 -15.58
CA PRO A 407 7.66 -3.77 -15.33
C PRO A 407 6.73 -4.83 -15.93
N LEU A 408 5.41 -4.66 -15.75
CA LEU A 408 4.39 -5.59 -16.23
C LEU A 408 4.30 -5.59 -17.76
N ILE A 409 4.37 -4.42 -18.40
CA ILE A 409 4.36 -4.27 -19.86
C ILE A 409 5.63 -4.89 -20.47
N GLY A 410 6.80 -4.63 -19.88
CA GLY A 410 8.08 -5.20 -20.28
C GLY A 410 8.09 -6.73 -20.17
N LYS A 411 7.60 -7.29 -19.05
CA LYS A 411 7.48 -8.74 -18.82
C LYS A 411 6.58 -9.44 -19.83
N LEU A 412 5.51 -8.78 -20.27
CA LEU A 412 4.61 -9.30 -21.31
C LEU A 412 5.15 -9.10 -22.73
N GLY A 413 6.25 -8.36 -22.90
CA GLY A 413 6.83 -8.05 -24.21
C GLY A 413 5.87 -7.27 -25.09
N LEU A 414 5.04 -6.40 -24.52
CA LEU A 414 4.04 -5.65 -25.28
C LEU A 414 4.72 -4.49 -26.03
N PRO A 415 4.58 -4.41 -27.36
CA PRO A 415 5.17 -3.33 -28.13
C PRO A 415 4.38 -2.03 -27.96
N LEU A 416 5.11 -0.94 -27.76
CA LEU A 416 4.64 0.43 -27.78
C LEU A 416 5.07 1.13 -29.06
N TYR A 417 4.14 1.83 -29.72
CA TYR A 417 4.48 2.80 -30.76
C TYR A 417 4.62 4.18 -30.12
N ARG A 418 5.81 4.79 -30.23
CA ARG A 418 6.10 6.06 -29.56
C ARG A 418 5.51 7.24 -30.35
N THR A 419 4.53 7.91 -29.76
CA THR A 419 3.89 9.10 -30.33
C THR A 419 4.63 10.40 -30.00
N SER A 420 5.32 10.50 -28.85
CA SER A 420 6.21 11.65 -28.55
C SER A 420 7.51 11.26 -27.82
N GLY A 421 8.55 12.08 -28.04
CA GLY A 421 9.92 11.90 -27.56
C GLY A 421 10.23 12.51 -26.18
N ASP A 422 9.39 13.41 -25.69
CA ASP A 422 9.60 14.30 -24.57
C ASP A 422 8.46 14.23 -23.54
N ASN A 423 8.66 14.83 -22.36
CA ASN A 423 7.72 14.73 -21.23
C ASN A 423 6.70 15.88 -21.25
N SER A 424 6.22 16.30 -22.41
CA SER A 424 5.29 17.43 -22.58
C SER A 424 3.82 16.98 -22.59
N VAL A 425 2.91 17.91 -22.29
CA VAL A 425 1.46 17.67 -22.39
C VAL A 425 1.07 17.50 -23.87
N LEU A 426 0.15 16.57 -24.17
CA LEU A 426 -0.09 16.13 -25.56
C LEU A 426 -0.68 17.22 -26.49
N TYR A 427 -1.32 18.27 -25.97
CA TYR A 427 -1.80 19.38 -26.81
C TYR A 427 -0.69 20.35 -27.29
N ASP A 428 0.49 20.36 -26.65
CA ASP A 428 1.62 21.23 -27.04
C ASP A 428 2.55 20.57 -28.08
N HIS A 429 2.69 19.25 -28.07
CA HIS A 429 3.68 18.54 -28.90
C HIS A 429 3.22 17.25 -29.61
N ASP A 430 1.90 17.03 -29.78
CA ASP A 430 1.34 16.20 -30.88
C ASP A 430 1.79 16.67 -32.28
N LEU A 431 2.55 17.76 -32.34
CA LEU A 431 2.95 18.48 -33.53
C LEU A 431 4.19 17.92 -34.23
N GLU A 432 4.80 16.82 -33.76
CA GLU A 432 5.93 16.23 -34.49
C GLU A 432 5.50 15.58 -35.83
N SER A 433 4.25 15.10 -35.95
CA SER A 433 3.78 14.43 -37.18
C SER A 433 2.25 14.50 -37.38
N TYR A 434 1.72 15.66 -37.79
CA TYR A 434 0.29 15.89 -38.04
C TYR A 434 0.03 16.63 -39.36
N GLY A 435 -1.17 16.49 -39.92
CA GLY A 435 -1.62 17.29 -41.08
C GLY A 435 -2.86 18.09 -40.73
N LEU A 436 -2.81 19.42 -40.88
CA LEU A 436 -3.97 20.30 -40.71
C LEU A 436 -4.60 20.64 -42.04
N PHE A 437 -5.93 20.69 -42.05
CA PHE A 437 -6.75 21.02 -43.21
C PHE A 437 -7.85 22.01 -42.82
N ASP A 438 -8.22 22.89 -43.75
CA ASP A 438 -9.44 23.69 -43.63
C ASP A 438 -10.69 22.89 -44.03
N MET A 439 -11.87 23.51 -43.89
CA MET A 439 -13.16 22.88 -44.18
C MET A 439 -13.38 22.62 -45.67
N GLU A 440 -12.54 23.22 -46.52
CA GLU A 440 -12.50 23.04 -47.97
C GLU A 440 -11.48 21.98 -48.41
N GLY A 441 -10.72 21.39 -47.47
CA GLY A 441 -9.73 20.34 -47.70
C GLY A 441 -8.36 20.85 -48.14
N ASN A 442 -8.09 22.16 -48.02
CA ASN A 442 -6.75 22.70 -48.28
C ASN A 442 -5.85 22.52 -47.07
N GLN A 443 -4.59 22.17 -47.32
CA GLN A 443 -3.59 21.99 -46.26
C GLN A 443 -3.22 23.33 -45.62
N VAL A 444 -3.17 23.36 -44.27
CA VAL A 444 -2.87 24.53 -43.46
C VAL A 444 -1.40 24.47 -42.98
N PRO A 445 -0.63 25.58 -43.06
CA PRO A 445 0.75 25.62 -42.56
C PRO A 445 0.83 25.39 -41.04
N GLN A 446 1.81 24.61 -40.61
CA GLN A 446 2.00 24.22 -39.19
C GLN A 446 2.52 25.37 -38.31
N ASP A 447 3.20 26.37 -38.89
CA ASP A 447 3.95 27.40 -38.15
C ASP A 447 3.08 28.56 -37.62
N LEU A 448 1.75 28.47 -37.69
CA LEU A 448 0.87 29.65 -37.55
C LEU A 448 0.60 30.07 -36.09
N VAL A 449 0.85 29.23 -35.08
CA VAL A 449 0.54 29.55 -33.67
C VAL A 449 1.63 29.01 -32.74
N SER A 450 2.29 29.89 -32.00
CA SER A 450 3.40 29.56 -31.08
C SER A 450 3.34 30.32 -29.74
N LYS A 451 2.15 30.68 -29.25
CA LYS A 451 2.01 31.70 -28.18
C LYS A 451 0.95 31.41 -27.11
N THR A 452 0.78 30.16 -26.68
CA THR A 452 -0.08 29.79 -25.55
C THR A 452 0.50 30.20 -24.19
N ASP A 453 1.83 30.22 -24.04
CA ASP A 453 2.56 30.59 -22.82
C ASP A 453 2.26 31.99 -22.24
N LEU A 454 1.78 32.91 -23.08
CA LEU A 454 1.44 34.28 -22.68
C LEU A 454 0.14 34.36 -21.88
N ILE A 455 -0.78 33.41 -22.07
CA ILE A 455 -2.14 33.47 -21.51
C ILE A 455 -2.13 33.30 -19.97
N ARG A 456 -1.25 32.42 -19.45
CA ARG A 456 -1.12 32.18 -18.01
C ARG A 456 -0.45 33.35 -17.28
N LYS A 457 0.58 33.96 -17.87
CA LYS A 457 1.40 34.99 -17.20
C LYS A 457 0.62 36.26 -16.89
N GLU A 458 -0.51 36.51 -17.56
CA GLU A 458 -1.30 37.73 -17.42
C GLU A 458 -2.48 37.64 -16.43
N ASN A 459 -2.76 36.45 -15.85
CA ASN A 459 -3.93 36.24 -14.98
C ASN A 459 -3.57 35.53 -13.66
N SER A 460 -3.95 36.12 -12.52
CA SER A 460 -3.68 35.57 -11.17
C SER A 460 -4.87 34.85 -10.52
N GLU A 461 -6.09 35.15 -10.97
CA GLU A 461 -7.33 34.53 -10.48
C GLU A 461 -7.70 33.31 -11.32
N ASP A 462 -8.36 32.33 -10.70
CA ASP A 462 -8.82 31.14 -11.42
C ASP A 462 -10.07 31.45 -12.26
N MET A 463 -10.07 30.98 -13.50
CA MET A 463 -11.14 31.13 -14.49
C MET A 463 -11.01 30.01 -15.52
N SER A 464 -11.97 29.92 -16.45
CA SER A 464 -11.84 28.97 -17.55
C SER A 464 -10.75 29.37 -18.54
N ILE A 465 -10.17 28.39 -19.23
CA ILE A 465 -9.18 28.63 -20.29
C ILE A 465 -9.80 29.47 -21.41
N GLY A 466 -11.05 29.20 -21.80
CA GLY A 466 -11.79 30.00 -22.78
C GLY A 466 -11.94 31.47 -22.38
N CYS A 467 -12.25 31.73 -21.10
CA CYS A 467 -12.32 33.09 -20.55
C CYS A 467 -10.95 33.79 -20.57
N ALA A 468 -9.89 33.08 -20.18
CA ALA A 468 -8.54 33.61 -20.14
C ALA A 468 -8.06 34.05 -21.53
N ILE A 469 -8.28 33.24 -22.55
CA ILE A 469 -7.96 33.56 -23.96
C ILE A 469 -8.70 34.82 -24.40
N SER A 470 -10.01 34.87 -24.13
CA SER A 470 -10.86 36.00 -24.49
C SER A 470 -10.36 37.30 -23.84
N MET A 471 -10.03 37.26 -22.55
CA MET A 471 -9.51 38.43 -21.81
C MET A 471 -8.15 38.90 -22.33
N VAL A 472 -7.23 37.99 -22.63
CA VAL A 472 -5.92 38.34 -23.20
C VAL A 472 -6.09 39.02 -24.56
N PHE A 473 -6.98 38.49 -25.41
CA PHE A 473 -7.28 39.08 -26.71
C PHE A 473 -7.96 40.45 -26.61
N GLU A 474 -8.78 40.70 -25.60
CA GLU A 474 -9.32 42.05 -25.32
C GLU A 474 -8.25 43.05 -24.89
N ARG A 475 -7.32 42.64 -24.02
CA ARG A 475 -6.25 43.52 -23.50
C ARG A 475 -5.12 43.75 -24.50
N ARG A 476 -4.86 42.74 -25.35
CA ARG A 476 -3.78 42.71 -26.34
C ARG A 476 -4.36 42.44 -27.74
N PRO A 477 -5.03 43.42 -28.38
CA PRO A 477 -5.58 43.23 -29.71
C PRO A 477 -4.52 42.88 -30.77
N ASP A 478 -3.24 43.20 -30.51
CA ASP A 478 -2.08 42.82 -31.32
C ASP A 478 -1.84 41.30 -31.37
N LEU A 479 -2.32 40.56 -30.36
CA LEU A 479 -2.24 39.11 -30.29
C LEU A 479 -3.46 38.41 -30.89
N ARG A 480 -4.53 39.14 -31.24
CA ARG A 480 -5.74 38.56 -31.84
C ARG A 480 -5.40 37.91 -33.16
N LEU A 481 -5.69 36.62 -33.25
CA LEU A 481 -5.63 35.88 -34.49
C LEU A 481 -6.94 36.08 -35.26
N ASN A 482 -6.85 36.28 -36.56
CA ASN A 482 -8.01 36.44 -37.45
C ASN A 482 -7.92 35.43 -38.60
N GLY A 483 -9.07 35.11 -39.20
CA GLY A 483 -9.15 34.18 -40.32
C GLY A 483 -8.50 32.83 -39.97
N LEU A 484 -7.54 32.38 -40.77
CA LEU A 484 -6.89 31.09 -40.60
C LEU A 484 -6.20 30.93 -39.23
N GLY A 485 -5.58 31.99 -38.70
CA GLY A 485 -4.94 31.93 -37.38
C GLY A 485 -5.94 31.69 -36.24
N HIS A 486 -7.13 32.28 -36.33
CA HIS A 486 -8.21 32.01 -35.37
C HIS A 486 -8.66 30.56 -35.45
N LYS A 487 -8.86 30.04 -36.67
CA LYS A 487 -9.27 28.64 -36.86
C LYS A 487 -8.25 27.64 -36.30
N VAL A 488 -6.95 27.93 -36.48
CA VAL A 488 -5.89 27.10 -35.90
C VAL A 488 -5.92 27.16 -34.37
N LEU A 489 -6.14 28.32 -33.76
CA LEU A 489 -6.33 28.42 -32.31
C LEU A 489 -7.52 27.61 -31.81
N GLN A 490 -8.66 27.64 -32.51
CA GLN A 490 -9.82 26.83 -32.17
C GLN A 490 -9.51 25.33 -32.22
N TRP A 491 -8.65 24.90 -33.15
CA TRP A 491 -8.19 23.53 -33.20
C TRP A 491 -7.27 23.15 -32.02
N TYR A 492 -6.40 24.06 -31.56
CA TYR A 492 -5.65 23.86 -30.32
C TYR A 492 -6.59 23.72 -29.11
N LEU A 493 -7.64 24.55 -29.03
CA LEU A 493 -8.66 24.41 -27.99
C LEU A 493 -9.36 23.05 -28.08
N CYS A 494 -9.75 22.61 -29.28
CA CYS A 494 -10.33 21.28 -29.50
C CYS A 494 -9.39 20.14 -29.04
N ARG A 495 -8.07 20.25 -29.26
CA ARG A 495 -7.09 19.28 -28.74
C ARG A 495 -7.00 19.31 -27.21
N MET A 496 -7.02 20.49 -26.60
CA MET A 496 -7.07 20.64 -25.14
C MET A 496 -8.36 20.03 -24.56
N GLU A 497 -9.50 20.28 -25.20
CA GLU A 497 -10.78 19.68 -24.82
C GLU A 497 -10.73 18.15 -24.89
N GLY A 498 -10.04 17.61 -25.90
CA GLY A 498 -9.69 16.18 -25.97
C GLY A 498 -8.87 15.70 -24.79
N TRP A 499 -7.78 16.40 -24.44
CA TRP A 499 -6.91 16.03 -23.32
C TRP A 499 -7.67 15.90 -21.99
N PHE A 500 -8.51 16.87 -21.67
CA PHE A 500 -9.29 16.89 -20.42
C PHE A 500 -10.67 16.24 -20.53
N ALA A 501 -11.05 15.76 -21.72
CA ALA A 501 -12.40 15.32 -22.04
C ALA A 501 -13.50 16.33 -21.66
N ALA A 502 -13.21 17.62 -21.69
CA ALA A 502 -14.06 18.67 -21.14
C ALA A 502 -14.06 19.90 -22.04
N ASP A 503 -15.11 20.72 -21.98
CA ASP A 503 -15.19 21.96 -22.75
C ASP A 503 -14.17 22.99 -22.21
N ALA A 504 -13.55 23.78 -23.08
CA ALA A 504 -12.52 24.75 -22.67
C ALA A 504 -13.01 25.79 -21.64
N ASP A 505 -14.34 25.97 -21.58
CA ASP A 505 -15.03 26.85 -20.65
C ASP A 505 -15.21 26.28 -19.23
N THR A 506 -14.87 25.01 -19.00
CA THR A 506 -14.98 24.38 -17.66
C THR A 506 -13.63 24.01 -17.04
N ILE A 507 -12.56 24.00 -17.85
CA ILE A 507 -11.20 23.64 -17.41
C ILE A 507 -10.58 24.80 -16.62
N SER A 508 -10.09 24.53 -15.42
CA SER A 508 -9.43 25.52 -14.55
C SER A 508 -8.08 26.00 -15.12
N LEU A 509 -7.95 27.31 -15.41
CA LEU A 509 -6.67 27.91 -15.82
C LEU A 509 -5.58 27.76 -14.75
N LYS A 510 -5.95 27.72 -13.47
CA LYS A 510 -5.00 27.62 -12.36
C LYS A 510 -4.48 26.20 -12.14
N CYS A 511 -5.33 25.19 -12.33
CA CYS A 511 -5.07 23.82 -11.90
C CYS A 511 -4.83 22.81 -13.04
N TRP A 512 -5.16 23.16 -14.30
CA TRP A 512 -5.09 22.23 -15.44
C TRP A 512 -3.72 21.58 -15.71
N ASP A 513 -2.61 22.18 -15.25
CA ASP A 513 -1.25 21.70 -15.50
C ASP A 513 -0.55 21.19 -14.24
N GLN A 514 -1.30 20.91 -13.17
CA GLN A 514 -0.75 20.41 -11.91
C GLN A 514 -0.43 18.91 -11.96
N GLU A 515 -0.82 18.20 -13.03
CA GLU A 515 -0.48 16.79 -13.22
C GLU A 515 1.03 16.56 -13.35
N GLU A 516 1.53 15.47 -12.77
CA GLU A 516 2.90 15.06 -12.96
C GLU A 516 3.06 14.28 -14.28
N LEU A 517 3.95 14.75 -15.14
CA LEU A 517 4.28 14.06 -16.40
C LEU A 517 5.45 13.11 -16.20
N LEU A 518 5.16 11.81 -16.24
CA LEU A 518 6.17 10.75 -16.17
C LEU A 518 7.13 10.80 -17.36
N PRO A 519 8.41 10.43 -17.15
CA PRO A 519 9.43 10.53 -18.19
C PRO A 519 9.27 9.50 -19.32
N GLY A 520 9.87 9.82 -20.47
CA GLY A 520 9.94 8.95 -21.64
C GLY A 520 8.95 9.31 -22.75
N GLY A 521 8.05 10.26 -22.52
CA GLY A 521 7.00 10.65 -23.47
C GLY A 521 5.89 9.61 -23.57
N HIS A 522 5.17 9.59 -24.70
CA HIS A 522 3.90 8.88 -24.85
C HIS A 522 4.00 7.70 -25.81
N GLY A 523 3.38 6.57 -25.44
CA GLY A 523 3.38 5.35 -26.25
C GLY A 523 1.98 4.75 -26.43
N LEU A 524 1.60 4.45 -27.67
CA LEU A 524 0.38 3.73 -27.99
C LEU A 524 0.58 2.22 -27.79
N MET A 525 -0.34 1.56 -27.08
CA MET A 525 -0.34 0.10 -26.86
C MET A 525 -0.77 -0.65 -28.12
N VAL A 526 0.20 -1.10 -28.94
CA VAL A 526 -0.08 -1.73 -30.25
C VAL A 526 -0.92 -3.02 -30.12
N ARG A 527 -0.78 -3.74 -29.00
CA ARG A 527 -1.55 -4.96 -28.69
C ARG A 527 -2.75 -4.71 -27.78
N GLY A 528 -3.06 -3.45 -27.50
CA GLY A 528 -4.05 -3.01 -26.53
C GLY A 528 -3.70 -3.40 -25.08
N TYR A 529 -4.53 -2.96 -24.15
CA TYR A 529 -4.34 -3.20 -22.71
C TYR A 529 -4.89 -4.54 -22.20
N LYS A 530 -5.68 -5.27 -23.00
CA LYS A 530 -6.29 -6.55 -22.59
C LYS A 530 -5.29 -7.58 -22.01
N PRO A 531 -4.07 -7.77 -22.55
CA PRO A 531 -3.10 -8.68 -21.97
C PRO A 531 -2.68 -8.30 -20.53
N VAL A 532 -2.55 -7.00 -20.25
CA VAL A 532 -2.24 -6.48 -18.91
C VAL A 532 -3.39 -6.78 -17.94
N ILE A 533 -4.63 -6.48 -18.36
CA ILE A 533 -5.86 -6.77 -17.59
C ILE A 533 -5.96 -8.26 -17.25
N ASN A 534 -5.76 -9.13 -18.24
CA ASN A 534 -5.82 -10.58 -18.04
C ASN A 534 -4.73 -11.08 -17.08
N THR A 535 -3.57 -10.45 -17.06
CA THR A 535 -2.47 -10.80 -16.17
C THR A 535 -2.79 -10.43 -14.73
N LEU A 536 -3.31 -9.21 -14.48
CA LEU A 536 -3.74 -8.79 -13.15
C LEU A 536 -4.89 -9.64 -12.61
N ALA A 537 -5.82 -10.04 -13.48
CA ALA A 537 -6.99 -10.84 -13.11
C ALA A 537 -6.69 -12.33 -12.84
N LYS A 538 -5.50 -12.81 -13.20
CA LYS A 538 -5.19 -14.24 -13.18
C LYS A 538 -5.29 -14.82 -11.76
N GLY A 539 -6.20 -15.77 -11.58
CA GLY A 539 -6.38 -16.50 -10.31
C GLY A 539 -7.23 -15.76 -9.26
N LEU A 540 -7.76 -14.58 -9.56
CA LEU A 540 -8.66 -13.85 -8.66
C LEU A 540 -10.11 -14.39 -8.74
N ASP A 541 -10.84 -14.33 -7.63
CA ASP A 541 -12.29 -14.56 -7.63
C ASP A 541 -13.02 -13.31 -8.13
N ILE A 542 -13.46 -13.32 -9.39
CA ILE A 542 -14.14 -12.20 -10.04
C ILE A 542 -15.57 -12.60 -10.38
N ARG A 543 -16.54 -11.85 -9.85
CA ARG A 543 -17.98 -12.02 -10.08
C ARG A 543 -18.48 -10.92 -11.02
N LEU A 544 -18.68 -11.30 -12.28
CA LEU A 544 -19.23 -10.44 -13.33
C LEU A 544 -20.75 -10.32 -13.21
N GLY A 545 -21.35 -9.25 -13.72
CA GLY A 545 -22.79 -8.98 -13.64
C GLY A 545 -23.30 -8.71 -12.21
N HIS A 546 -22.40 -8.41 -11.26
CA HIS A 546 -22.74 -8.17 -9.85
C HIS A 546 -22.72 -6.66 -9.55
N ARG A 547 -23.76 -5.96 -9.99
CA ARG A 547 -23.91 -4.51 -9.76
C ARG A 547 -24.22 -4.23 -8.29
N VAL A 548 -23.31 -3.56 -7.58
CA VAL A 548 -23.52 -3.15 -6.19
C VAL A 548 -24.54 -2.02 -6.11
N THR A 549 -25.48 -2.12 -5.17
CA THR A 549 -26.54 -1.12 -4.92
C THR A 549 -26.51 -0.55 -3.49
N GLU A 550 -25.98 -1.30 -2.52
CA GLU A 550 -25.90 -0.86 -1.12
C GLU A 550 -24.62 -1.37 -0.43
N ILE A 551 -24.02 -0.51 0.38
CA ILE A 551 -22.84 -0.82 1.21
C ILE A 551 -23.14 -0.39 2.65
N VAL A 552 -23.26 -1.37 3.53
CA VAL A 552 -23.51 -1.18 4.95
C VAL A 552 -22.22 -1.43 5.73
N ARG A 553 -21.65 -0.38 6.30
CA ARG A 553 -20.52 -0.46 7.23
C ARG A 553 -20.99 -1.03 8.56
N ARG A 554 -20.19 -1.91 9.13
CA ARG A 554 -20.41 -2.55 10.44
C ARG A 554 -19.19 -2.33 11.32
N TYR A 555 -19.37 -2.47 12.63
CA TYR A 555 -18.28 -2.32 13.61
C TYR A 555 -17.06 -3.19 13.26
N ASN A 556 -17.30 -4.44 12.83
CA ASN A 556 -16.26 -5.41 12.45
C ASN A 556 -16.37 -5.85 10.98
N GLY A 557 -16.66 -4.95 10.05
CA GLY A 557 -16.62 -5.28 8.63
C GLY A 557 -17.54 -4.46 7.75
N VAL A 558 -17.89 -5.04 6.61
CA VAL A 558 -18.77 -4.45 5.61
C VAL A 558 -19.75 -5.51 5.11
N LYS A 559 -20.97 -5.08 4.78
CA LYS A 559 -21.93 -5.88 4.00
C LYS A 559 -22.22 -5.14 2.70
N VAL A 560 -22.05 -5.82 1.58
CA VAL A 560 -22.31 -5.29 0.24
C VAL A 560 -23.49 -6.04 -0.35
N THR A 561 -24.50 -5.32 -0.84
CA THR A 561 -25.69 -5.87 -1.51
C THR A 561 -25.61 -5.53 -2.99
N VAL A 562 -25.90 -6.51 -3.85
CA VAL A 562 -25.98 -6.33 -5.30
C VAL A 562 -27.44 -6.32 -5.78
N GLU A 563 -27.66 -5.95 -7.04
CA GLU A 563 -28.98 -5.70 -7.63
C GLU A 563 -29.96 -6.89 -7.56
N ASP A 564 -29.45 -8.13 -7.61
CA ASP A 564 -30.29 -9.34 -7.47
C ASP A 564 -30.71 -9.64 -6.01
N GLY A 565 -30.26 -8.82 -5.05
CA GLY A 565 -30.52 -8.95 -3.62
C GLY A 565 -29.54 -9.87 -2.87
N SER A 566 -28.60 -10.51 -3.56
CA SER A 566 -27.53 -11.27 -2.91
C SER A 566 -26.57 -10.33 -2.16
N THR A 567 -25.94 -10.87 -1.12
CA THR A 567 -25.12 -10.08 -0.20
C THR A 567 -23.79 -10.74 0.09
N PHE A 568 -22.75 -9.93 0.12
CA PHE A 568 -21.37 -10.30 0.43
C PHE A 568 -20.96 -9.63 1.74
N VAL A 569 -20.14 -10.31 2.54
CA VAL A 569 -19.64 -9.79 3.82
C VAL A 569 -18.14 -10.01 3.86
N ALA A 570 -17.41 -9.00 4.32
CA ALA A 570 -15.96 -9.02 4.45
C ALA A 570 -15.49 -8.09 5.57
N ASP A 571 -14.20 -8.12 5.90
CA ASP A 571 -13.58 -7.27 6.93
C ASP A 571 -13.41 -5.82 6.44
N ALA A 572 -13.24 -5.63 5.13
CA ALA A 572 -13.19 -4.33 4.48
C ALA A 572 -13.71 -4.37 3.03
N ALA A 573 -13.93 -3.19 2.44
CA ALA A 573 -14.19 -3.05 1.02
C ALA A 573 -13.32 -1.95 0.37
N ILE A 574 -12.86 -2.21 -0.85
CA ILE A 574 -12.22 -1.22 -1.72
C ILE A 574 -13.24 -0.79 -2.77
N ILE A 575 -13.55 0.50 -2.78
CA ILE A 575 -14.46 1.16 -3.70
C ILE A 575 -13.63 1.66 -4.89
N ALA A 576 -13.67 0.92 -6.00
CA ALA A 576 -12.96 1.22 -7.24
C ALA A 576 -13.91 1.53 -8.41
N VAL A 577 -15.10 2.05 -8.09
CA VAL A 577 -16.08 2.49 -9.09
C VAL A 577 -15.72 3.86 -9.66
N PRO A 578 -16.07 4.17 -10.92
CA PRO A 578 -15.82 5.48 -11.51
C PRO A 578 -16.50 6.64 -10.76
N LEU A 579 -15.90 7.84 -10.79
CA LEU A 579 -16.46 9.04 -10.16
C LEU A 579 -17.89 9.37 -10.64
N GLY A 580 -18.18 9.17 -11.93
CA GLY A 580 -19.53 9.34 -12.48
C GLY A 580 -20.58 8.44 -11.79
N VAL A 581 -20.21 7.21 -11.44
CA VAL A 581 -21.06 6.28 -10.69
C VAL A 581 -21.29 6.79 -9.26
N LEU A 582 -20.25 7.27 -8.58
CA LEU A 582 -20.38 7.87 -7.24
C LEU A 582 -21.30 9.11 -7.27
N LYS A 583 -21.17 9.99 -8.26
CA LYS A 583 -22.02 11.18 -8.44
C LYS A 583 -23.50 10.85 -8.69
N SER A 584 -23.78 9.70 -9.31
CA SER A 584 -25.16 9.27 -9.60
C SER A 584 -25.96 8.87 -8.36
N ASN A 585 -25.29 8.65 -7.22
CA ASN A 585 -25.87 8.13 -5.97
C ASN A 585 -26.60 6.78 -6.14
N CYS A 586 -26.24 5.97 -7.15
CA CYS A 586 -26.85 4.65 -7.35
C CYS A 586 -26.38 3.60 -6.33
N ILE A 587 -25.28 3.87 -5.61
CA ILE A 587 -24.80 3.06 -4.49
C ILE A 587 -25.15 3.78 -3.19
N LYS A 588 -25.98 3.14 -2.38
CA LYS A 588 -26.36 3.65 -1.06
C LYS A 588 -25.31 3.28 -0.02
N PHE A 589 -24.77 4.26 0.69
CA PHE A 589 -23.83 4.03 1.81
C PHE A 589 -24.57 4.17 3.15
N GLU A 590 -24.44 3.18 4.03
CA GLU A 590 -24.98 3.22 5.38
C GLU A 590 -23.88 2.95 6.44
N PRO A 591 -23.65 3.88 7.40
CA PRO A 591 -24.18 5.24 7.43
C PRO A 591 -23.73 6.04 6.19
N ARG A 592 -24.30 7.24 6.01
CA ARG A 592 -23.92 8.14 4.91
C ARG A 592 -22.43 8.49 4.97
N LEU A 593 -21.80 8.73 3.82
CA LEU A 593 -20.41 9.18 3.77
C LEU A 593 -20.27 10.55 4.46
N PRO A 594 -19.11 10.87 5.05
CA PRO A 594 -18.87 12.18 5.65
C PRO A 594 -19.06 13.32 4.64
N GLU A 595 -19.55 14.48 5.10
CA GLU A 595 -19.87 15.63 4.24
C GLU A 595 -18.67 16.06 3.36
N TRP A 596 -17.45 16.02 3.90
CA TRP A 596 -16.24 16.37 3.16
C TRP A 596 -15.97 15.43 1.97
N LYS A 597 -16.34 14.15 2.09
CA LYS A 597 -16.18 13.17 1.01
C LYS A 597 -17.26 13.33 -0.06
N GLU A 598 -18.49 13.57 0.36
CA GLU A 598 -19.59 13.86 -0.58
C GLU A 598 -19.38 15.17 -1.33
N ALA A 599 -18.81 16.18 -0.67
CA ALA A 599 -18.36 17.41 -1.32
C ALA A 599 -17.31 17.12 -2.39
N ALA A 600 -16.28 16.31 -2.10
CA ALA A 600 -15.28 15.92 -3.09
C ALA A 600 -15.88 15.19 -4.31
N ILE A 601 -16.78 14.21 -4.07
CA ILE A 601 -17.51 13.50 -5.14
C ILE A 601 -18.31 14.50 -6.00
N LYS A 602 -18.96 15.48 -5.36
CA LYS A 602 -19.79 16.47 -6.04
C LYS A 602 -18.95 17.48 -6.84
N GLU A 603 -17.80 17.90 -6.33
CA GLU A 603 -17.03 19.04 -6.87
C GLU A 603 -16.00 18.66 -7.92
N LEU A 604 -15.45 17.44 -7.88
CA LEU A 604 -14.57 16.95 -8.95
C LEU A 604 -15.33 16.88 -10.30
N GLY A 605 -14.66 17.27 -11.37
CA GLY A 605 -15.19 17.17 -12.73
C GLY A 605 -15.18 15.74 -13.24
N VAL A 606 -16.11 15.41 -14.14
CA VAL A 606 -16.06 14.18 -14.94
C VAL A 606 -16.22 14.60 -16.41
N GLY A 607 -15.15 14.44 -17.17
CA GLY A 607 -15.10 14.65 -18.60
C GLY A 607 -15.75 13.50 -19.38
N ILE A 608 -16.08 13.76 -20.63
CA ILE A 608 -16.61 12.80 -21.60
C ILE A 608 -15.82 12.95 -22.91
N GLU A 609 -15.21 11.85 -23.30
CA GLU A 609 -14.60 11.64 -24.61
C GLU A 609 -15.06 10.28 -25.12
N ASN A 610 -15.46 10.23 -26.39
CA ASN A 610 -15.81 8.99 -27.07
C ASN A 610 -14.84 8.71 -28.22
N LYS A 611 -14.80 7.47 -28.69
CA LYS A 611 -14.05 7.04 -29.86
C LYS A 611 -15.00 6.50 -30.90
N ILE A 612 -14.90 7.03 -32.11
CA ILE A 612 -15.53 6.51 -33.32
C ILE A 612 -14.42 5.97 -34.21
N ILE A 613 -14.37 4.65 -34.32
CA ILE A 613 -13.27 3.91 -34.95
C ILE A 613 -13.76 3.45 -36.31
N LEU A 614 -13.06 3.83 -37.37
CA LEU A 614 -13.41 3.54 -38.75
C LEU A 614 -12.34 2.66 -39.38
N HIS A 615 -12.71 1.44 -39.79
CA HIS A 615 -11.83 0.51 -40.50
C HIS A 615 -12.10 0.58 -42.00
N PHE A 616 -11.05 0.72 -42.81
CA PHE A 616 -11.12 0.88 -44.26
C PHE A 616 -10.44 -0.26 -45.00
N GLN A 617 -10.80 -0.45 -46.27
CA GLN A 617 -10.15 -1.42 -47.15
C GLN A 617 -8.71 -1.01 -47.49
N ASP A 618 -8.50 0.27 -47.81
CA ASP A 618 -7.24 0.82 -48.28
C ASP A 618 -6.86 2.09 -47.49
N VAL A 619 -5.56 2.38 -47.41
CA VAL A 619 -5.03 3.62 -46.82
C VAL A 619 -4.99 4.70 -47.91
N PHE A 620 -5.78 5.76 -47.75
CA PHE A 620 -5.87 6.89 -48.70
C PHE A 620 -5.47 8.24 -48.10
N TRP A 621 -5.05 8.26 -46.83
CA TRP A 621 -4.63 9.45 -46.09
C TRP A 621 -3.09 9.56 -46.03
N PRO A 622 -2.54 10.77 -45.76
CA PRO A 622 -1.10 10.93 -45.60
C PRO A 622 -0.55 10.17 -44.39
N ASN A 623 0.73 9.80 -44.45
CA ASN A 623 1.43 9.06 -43.39
C ASN A 623 1.81 9.97 -42.20
N VAL A 624 0.79 10.50 -41.52
CA VAL A 624 0.89 11.33 -40.30
C VAL A 624 0.22 10.61 -39.13
N GLU A 625 0.49 11.00 -37.89
CA GLU A 625 -0.15 10.43 -36.68
C GLU A 625 -1.55 11.00 -36.50
N PHE A 626 -1.74 12.28 -36.80
CA PHE A 626 -3.03 12.95 -36.69
C PHE A 626 -3.40 13.70 -37.96
N LEU A 627 -4.69 13.65 -38.31
CA LEU A 627 -5.32 14.50 -39.31
C LEU A 627 -6.23 15.47 -38.57
N GLY A 628 -5.96 16.76 -38.63
CA GLY A 628 -6.75 17.79 -37.96
C GLY A 628 -7.54 18.65 -38.93
N VAL A 629 -8.71 19.11 -38.51
CA VAL A 629 -9.58 20.01 -39.27
C VAL A 629 -9.81 21.27 -38.46
N VAL A 630 -9.44 22.42 -39.03
CA VAL A 630 -9.60 23.73 -38.40
C VAL A 630 -10.94 24.37 -38.78
N ALA A 631 -11.63 24.97 -37.83
CA ALA A 631 -12.96 25.58 -38.01
C ALA A 631 -13.11 26.89 -37.20
N GLU A 632 -14.26 27.56 -37.30
CA GLU A 632 -14.50 28.85 -36.62
C GLU A 632 -14.68 28.72 -35.10
N SER A 633 -14.98 27.51 -34.62
CA SER A 633 -15.14 27.17 -33.20
C SER A 633 -14.48 25.83 -32.88
N SER A 634 -14.06 25.61 -31.62
CA SER A 634 -13.50 24.33 -31.15
C SER A 634 -14.47 23.17 -31.34
N TYR A 635 -15.78 23.42 -31.16
CA TYR A 635 -16.85 22.45 -31.37
C TYR A 635 -16.93 21.91 -32.81
N GLU A 636 -16.62 22.73 -33.81
CA GLU A 636 -16.62 22.33 -35.22
C GLU A 636 -15.26 21.79 -35.69
N CYS A 637 -14.21 22.01 -34.90
CA CYS A 637 -12.90 21.42 -35.16
C CYS A 637 -12.96 19.91 -34.96
N SER A 638 -12.04 19.20 -35.60
CA SER A 638 -11.91 17.77 -35.39
C SER A 638 -10.50 17.26 -35.58
N TYR A 639 -10.28 16.02 -35.15
CA TYR A 639 -9.04 15.32 -35.39
C TYR A 639 -9.27 13.81 -35.47
N PHE A 640 -8.43 13.14 -36.25
CA PHE A 640 -8.41 11.69 -36.40
C PHE A 640 -7.02 11.17 -36.06
N LEU A 641 -6.95 10.19 -35.16
CA LEU A 641 -5.75 9.39 -34.94
C LEU A 641 -5.60 8.36 -36.06
N ASN A 642 -4.42 8.30 -36.65
CA ASN A 642 -4.03 7.30 -37.63
C ASN A 642 -3.40 6.06 -36.96
N LEU A 643 -4.20 5.03 -36.73
CA LEU A 643 -3.71 3.77 -36.16
C LEU A 643 -2.89 2.94 -37.14
N HIS A 644 -2.93 3.23 -38.45
CA HIS A 644 -2.10 2.51 -39.43
C HIS A 644 -0.61 2.70 -39.14
N LYS A 645 -0.19 3.87 -38.68
CA LYS A 645 1.23 4.14 -38.38
C LYS A 645 1.75 3.29 -37.21
N ALA A 646 0.91 3.06 -36.21
CA ALA A 646 1.27 2.28 -35.02
C ALA A 646 1.07 0.76 -35.19
N THR A 647 0.05 0.35 -35.95
CA THR A 647 -0.43 -1.05 -35.98
C THR A 647 -0.33 -1.71 -37.35
N GLY A 648 -0.15 -0.93 -38.43
CA GLY A 648 -0.24 -1.40 -39.81
C GLY A 648 -1.68 -1.65 -40.31
N HIS A 649 -2.70 -1.42 -39.48
CA HIS A 649 -4.11 -1.60 -39.88
C HIS A 649 -4.72 -0.30 -40.40
N SER A 650 -5.51 -0.38 -41.48
CA SER A 650 -6.16 0.76 -42.15
C SER A 650 -7.30 1.37 -41.31
N VAL A 651 -6.97 1.95 -40.16
CA VAL A 651 -7.93 2.45 -39.17
C VAL A 651 -7.67 3.92 -38.83
N LEU A 652 -8.73 4.71 -38.84
CA LEU A 652 -8.76 6.06 -38.31
C LEU A 652 -9.70 6.13 -37.09
N VAL A 653 -9.32 6.89 -36.06
CA VAL A 653 -10.13 7.07 -34.85
C VAL A 653 -10.47 8.54 -34.67
N TYR A 654 -11.76 8.86 -34.74
CA TYR A 654 -12.31 10.17 -34.45
C TYR A 654 -12.65 10.28 -32.96
N MET A 655 -12.20 11.35 -32.29
CA MET A 655 -12.26 11.46 -30.82
C MET A 655 -12.95 12.75 -30.37
N PRO A 656 -14.30 12.79 -30.38
CA PRO A 656 -15.04 13.93 -29.85
C PRO A 656 -14.95 13.98 -28.32
N ALA A 657 -14.84 15.20 -27.78
CA ALA A 657 -14.79 15.48 -26.36
C ALA A 657 -15.86 16.52 -25.95
N GLY A 658 -16.08 16.70 -24.64
CA GLY A 658 -16.93 17.74 -24.11
C GLY A 658 -18.38 17.64 -24.60
N GLN A 659 -18.96 18.78 -25.01
CA GLN A 659 -20.33 18.85 -25.51
C GLN A 659 -20.52 18.05 -26.79
N LEU A 660 -19.56 18.06 -27.71
CA LEU A 660 -19.65 17.30 -28.95
C LEU A 660 -19.75 15.79 -28.68
N ALA A 661 -19.01 15.28 -27.69
CA ALA A 661 -19.09 13.88 -27.29
C ALA A 661 -20.47 13.51 -26.72
N ARG A 662 -21.12 14.43 -26.01
CA ARG A 662 -22.48 14.26 -25.49
C ARG A 662 -23.50 14.23 -26.61
N ASP A 663 -23.44 15.20 -27.53
CA ASP A 663 -24.38 15.31 -28.65
C ASP A 663 -24.27 14.10 -29.59
N ILE A 664 -23.05 13.63 -29.87
CA ILE A 664 -22.81 12.39 -30.63
C ILE A 664 -23.30 11.16 -29.87
N GLY A 665 -23.20 11.15 -28.54
CA GLY A 665 -23.66 10.05 -27.70
C GLY A 665 -25.18 9.84 -27.71
N GLU A 666 -25.95 10.80 -28.23
CA GLU A 666 -27.40 10.66 -28.46
C GLU A 666 -27.73 9.97 -29.80
N LEU A 667 -26.74 9.82 -30.69
CA LEU A 667 -26.90 9.21 -31.99
C LEU A 667 -26.77 7.67 -31.92
N SER A 668 -27.34 6.98 -32.92
CA SER A 668 -27.01 5.58 -33.14
C SER A 668 -25.57 5.40 -33.62
N ASP A 669 -24.97 4.23 -33.42
CA ASP A 669 -23.61 3.94 -33.87
C ASP A 669 -23.40 4.22 -35.35
N GLU A 670 -24.38 3.88 -36.19
CA GLU A 670 -24.35 4.16 -37.63
C GLU A 670 -24.35 5.67 -37.91
N ALA A 671 -25.20 6.45 -37.21
CA ALA A 671 -25.26 7.89 -37.38
C ALA A 671 -23.98 8.58 -36.88
N ALA A 672 -23.41 8.12 -35.77
CA ALA A 672 -22.13 8.58 -35.24
C ALA A 672 -20.96 8.26 -36.19
N ALA A 673 -20.90 7.03 -36.73
CA ALA A 673 -19.92 6.64 -37.75
C ALA A 673 -20.05 7.47 -39.03
N ASN A 674 -21.29 7.69 -39.51
CA ASN A 674 -21.56 8.54 -40.66
C ASN A 674 -21.18 10.01 -40.41
N PHE A 675 -21.38 10.51 -39.19
CA PHE A 675 -20.95 11.84 -38.80
C PHE A 675 -19.41 11.96 -38.90
N ALA A 676 -18.66 11.05 -38.26
CA ALA A 676 -17.20 11.04 -38.35
C ALA A 676 -16.71 10.88 -39.79
N PHE A 677 -17.34 10.01 -40.57
CA PHE A 677 -16.99 9.82 -41.98
C PHE A 677 -17.28 11.06 -42.83
N THR A 678 -18.34 11.82 -42.51
CA THR A 678 -18.63 13.10 -43.17
C THR A 678 -17.56 14.13 -42.86
N GLN A 679 -17.05 14.19 -41.63
CA GLN A 679 -15.91 15.05 -41.29
C GLN A 679 -14.67 14.66 -42.09
N LEU A 680 -14.38 13.35 -42.21
CA LEU A 680 -13.25 12.86 -43.01
C LEU A 680 -13.38 13.22 -44.50
N LYS A 681 -14.59 13.10 -45.08
CA LYS A 681 -14.85 13.45 -46.48
C LYS A 681 -14.67 14.94 -46.79
N ARG A 682 -14.81 15.82 -45.81
CA ARG A 682 -14.54 17.26 -46.00
C ARG A 682 -13.07 17.50 -46.33
N ILE A 683 -12.17 16.77 -45.69
CA ILE A 683 -10.71 16.92 -45.88
C ILE A 683 -10.13 15.97 -46.92
N LEU A 684 -10.76 14.81 -47.13
CA LEU A 684 -10.37 13.82 -48.12
C LEU A 684 -11.60 13.46 -48.98
N PRO A 685 -11.95 14.27 -50.00
CA PRO A 685 -13.18 14.08 -50.78
C PRO A 685 -13.28 12.72 -51.49
N ASN A 686 -12.14 12.11 -51.79
CA ASN A 686 -12.04 10.80 -52.45
C ASN A 686 -12.04 9.62 -51.45
N ALA A 687 -12.27 9.85 -50.16
CA ALA A 687 -12.31 8.81 -49.14
C ALA A 687 -13.37 7.74 -49.45
N THR A 688 -12.95 6.48 -49.46
CA THR A 688 -13.85 5.32 -49.57
C THR A 688 -14.60 5.09 -48.26
N ALA A 689 -15.80 4.51 -48.33
CA ALA A 689 -16.59 4.20 -47.13
C ALA A 689 -15.84 3.22 -46.20
N PRO A 690 -16.01 3.35 -44.86
CA PRO A 690 -15.50 2.36 -43.93
C PRO A 690 -16.19 1.01 -44.15
N ILE A 691 -15.43 -0.08 -44.05
CA ILE A 691 -15.94 -1.45 -44.15
C ILE A 691 -16.50 -1.96 -42.82
N GLN A 692 -16.02 -1.40 -41.70
CA GLN A 692 -16.53 -1.67 -40.35
C GLN A 692 -16.32 -0.42 -39.47
N TYR A 693 -17.10 -0.32 -38.40
CA TYR A 693 -16.95 0.75 -37.42
C TYR A 693 -17.27 0.27 -35.99
N LEU A 694 -16.73 0.98 -35.01
CA LEU A 694 -17.07 0.84 -33.59
C LEU A 694 -17.25 2.22 -32.97
N VAL A 695 -18.18 2.34 -32.02
CA VAL A 695 -18.48 3.60 -31.31
C VAL A 695 -18.51 3.32 -29.81
N SER A 696 -17.79 4.14 -29.03
CA SER A 696 -17.88 4.10 -27.56
C SER A 696 -18.94 5.08 -27.05
N HIS A 697 -19.55 4.75 -25.92
CA HIS A 697 -20.62 5.55 -25.28
C HIS A 697 -20.38 5.76 -23.78
N TRP A 698 -19.23 6.31 -23.41
CA TRP A 698 -18.81 6.38 -21.99
C TRP A 698 -19.71 7.27 -21.13
N GLY A 699 -20.32 8.31 -21.71
CA GLY A 699 -21.21 9.23 -21.01
C GLY A 699 -22.57 8.63 -20.60
N THR A 700 -23.13 7.75 -21.44
CA THR A 700 -24.43 7.08 -21.19
C THR A 700 -24.27 5.68 -20.59
N ASP A 701 -23.05 5.16 -20.54
CA ASP A 701 -22.74 3.89 -19.90
C ASP A 701 -22.98 3.96 -18.38
N ILE A 702 -23.99 3.23 -17.92
CA ILE A 702 -24.44 3.19 -16.52
C ILE A 702 -23.36 2.72 -15.51
N ASN A 703 -22.25 2.14 -15.99
CA ASN A 703 -21.15 1.66 -15.17
C ASN A 703 -19.95 2.61 -15.18
N SER A 704 -20.04 3.75 -15.87
CA SER A 704 -18.96 4.73 -15.96
C SER A 704 -19.46 6.16 -15.83
N LEU A 705 -20.52 6.53 -16.56
CA LEU A 705 -21.15 7.85 -16.55
C LEU A 705 -20.10 8.96 -16.78
N GLY A 706 -19.20 8.72 -17.72
CA GLY A 706 -18.09 9.59 -18.09
C GLY A 706 -16.78 8.85 -18.38
N SER A 707 -15.80 9.62 -18.86
CA SER A 707 -14.50 9.12 -19.33
C SER A 707 -13.42 9.25 -18.25
N TYR A 708 -13.09 10.44 -17.76
CA TYR A 708 -12.10 10.62 -16.69
C TYR A 708 -12.29 11.94 -15.95
N SER A 709 -11.66 12.07 -14.78
CA SER A 709 -11.79 13.26 -13.94
C SER A 709 -10.89 14.42 -14.39
N TYR A 710 -11.27 15.65 -14.02
CA TYR A 710 -10.50 16.87 -14.27
C TYR A 710 -10.83 17.96 -13.24
N ASP A 711 -9.94 18.94 -13.11
CA ASP A 711 -10.12 20.09 -12.21
C ASP A 711 -11.07 21.15 -12.80
N THR A 712 -12.14 21.45 -12.07
CA THR A 712 -13.13 22.47 -12.46
C THR A 712 -12.77 23.85 -11.89
N VAL A 713 -13.18 24.90 -12.60
CA VAL A 713 -12.93 26.30 -12.21
C VAL A 713 -13.38 26.57 -10.76
N GLY A 714 -12.49 27.17 -9.97
CA GLY A 714 -12.75 27.61 -8.60
C GLY A 714 -12.71 26.49 -7.56
N LYS A 715 -12.29 25.28 -7.93
CA LYS A 715 -12.17 24.14 -7.03
C LYS A 715 -10.70 23.85 -6.69
N PRO A 716 -10.41 23.44 -5.44
CA PRO A 716 -9.04 23.12 -5.05
C PRO A 716 -8.61 21.76 -5.64
N HIS A 717 -7.33 21.62 -5.95
CA HIS A 717 -6.77 20.36 -6.45
C HIS A 717 -6.70 19.25 -5.37
N ASP A 718 -6.77 19.60 -4.07
CA ASP A 718 -6.77 18.65 -2.95
C ASP A 718 -8.04 17.76 -2.86
N LEU A 719 -8.97 17.88 -3.81
CA LEU A 719 -10.19 17.06 -3.87
C LEU A 719 -9.90 15.60 -4.21
N TYR A 720 -8.89 15.30 -5.03
CA TYR A 720 -8.46 13.92 -5.31
C TYR A 720 -8.02 13.22 -4.02
N GLU A 721 -7.22 13.92 -3.21
CA GLU A 721 -6.76 13.46 -1.91
C GLU A 721 -7.92 13.24 -0.94
N LYS A 722 -8.85 14.20 -0.86
CA LYS A 722 -10.08 14.03 -0.08
C LYS A 722 -10.88 12.81 -0.56
N LEU A 723 -10.99 12.57 -1.86
CA LEU A 723 -11.71 11.39 -2.34
C LEU A 723 -10.99 10.08 -1.96
N ARG A 724 -9.66 10.07 -1.91
CA ARG A 724 -8.84 8.92 -1.54
C ARG A 724 -8.98 8.50 -0.07
N ILE A 725 -9.08 9.46 0.87
CA ILE A 725 -9.06 9.20 2.33
C ILE A 725 -10.04 8.08 2.72
N PRO A 726 -9.60 6.99 3.38
CA PRO A 726 -10.50 5.93 3.83
C PRO A 726 -11.60 6.38 4.80
N VAL A 727 -12.72 5.67 4.81
CA VAL A 727 -13.81 5.88 5.76
C VAL A 727 -14.10 4.56 6.48
N ASP A 728 -13.62 4.45 7.71
CA ASP A 728 -13.66 3.24 8.54
C ASP A 728 -13.01 2.02 7.84
N ASN A 729 -13.85 1.17 7.23
CA ASN A 729 -13.47 -0.07 6.54
C ASN A 729 -13.63 0.05 5.02
N LEU A 730 -13.87 1.27 4.53
CA LEU A 730 -14.04 1.59 3.12
C LEU A 730 -12.81 2.34 2.62
N PHE A 731 -12.12 1.76 1.65
CA PHE A 731 -10.97 2.35 0.98
C PHE A 731 -11.40 2.77 -0.43
N PHE A 732 -10.78 3.81 -0.99
CA PHE A 732 -11.19 4.35 -2.28
C PHE A 732 -10.00 4.35 -3.23
N ALA A 733 -10.22 3.86 -4.45
CA ALA A 733 -9.19 3.75 -5.48
C ALA A 733 -9.77 4.11 -6.85
N GLY A 734 -8.90 4.47 -7.80
CA GLY A 734 -9.31 4.90 -9.13
C GLY A 734 -8.57 6.16 -9.56
N GLU A 735 -8.63 6.49 -10.85
CA GLU A 735 -7.94 7.69 -11.37
C GLU A 735 -8.38 8.99 -10.68
N ALA A 736 -9.65 9.11 -10.29
CA ALA A 736 -10.17 10.25 -9.53
C ALA A 736 -9.73 10.28 -8.05
N THR A 737 -8.85 9.37 -7.62
CA THR A 737 -8.21 9.37 -6.30
C THR A 737 -6.70 9.61 -6.39
N SER A 738 -6.18 9.92 -7.58
CA SER A 738 -4.78 10.24 -7.81
C SER A 738 -4.65 11.75 -8.01
N ALA A 739 -3.96 12.44 -7.10
CA ALA A 739 -3.62 13.85 -7.30
C ALA A 739 -2.53 14.01 -8.38
N ASP A 740 -1.54 13.11 -8.38
CA ASP A 740 -0.38 13.21 -9.28
C ASP A 740 -0.72 12.83 -10.74
N TYR A 741 -1.58 11.82 -10.94
CA TYR A 741 -1.88 11.24 -12.26
C TYR A 741 -3.39 11.07 -12.54
N PRO A 742 -4.21 12.13 -12.39
CA PRO A 742 -5.65 12.05 -12.64
C PRO A 742 -5.96 11.62 -14.08
N GLY A 743 -7.10 10.99 -14.30
CA GLY A 743 -7.55 10.52 -15.62
C GLY A 743 -6.76 9.40 -16.28
N SER A 744 -5.65 8.94 -15.69
CA SER A 744 -4.75 7.98 -16.32
C SER A 744 -4.91 6.53 -15.84
N VAL A 745 -4.45 5.58 -16.67
CA VAL A 745 -4.41 4.15 -16.30
C VAL A 745 -3.41 3.87 -15.18
N HIS A 746 -2.24 4.53 -15.20
CA HIS A 746 -1.21 4.35 -14.18
C HIS A 746 -1.57 5.02 -12.84
N GLY A 747 -2.31 6.13 -12.86
CA GLY A 747 -2.93 6.71 -11.66
C GLY A 747 -3.98 5.78 -11.04
N ALA A 748 -4.84 5.18 -11.87
CA ALA A 748 -5.76 4.14 -11.40
C ALA A 748 -5.03 2.93 -10.81
N TYR A 749 -3.98 2.44 -11.48
CA TYR A 749 -3.18 1.32 -10.98
C TYR A 749 -2.51 1.64 -9.63
N SER A 750 -1.83 2.78 -9.53
CA SER A 750 -1.11 3.22 -8.32
C SER A 750 -2.03 3.40 -7.12
N THR A 751 -3.17 4.06 -7.32
CA THR A 751 -4.16 4.24 -6.24
C THR A 751 -4.79 2.91 -5.81
N GLY A 752 -4.89 1.92 -6.72
CA GLY A 752 -5.25 0.55 -6.37
C GLY A 752 -4.24 -0.12 -5.43
N LEU A 753 -2.93 0.02 -5.71
CA LEU A 753 -1.87 -0.48 -4.83
C LEU A 753 -1.91 0.18 -3.45
N LEU A 754 -2.05 1.51 -3.41
CA LEU A 754 -2.11 2.27 -2.17
C LEU A 754 -3.33 1.88 -1.32
N ALA A 755 -4.52 1.78 -1.93
CA ALA A 755 -5.72 1.37 -1.22
C ALA A 755 -5.63 -0.07 -0.70
N ALA A 756 -4.95 -0.97 -1.42
CA ALA A 756 -4.68 -2.31 -0.94
C ALA A 756 -3.75 -2.31 0.27
N GLU A 757 -2.70 -1.49 0.26
CA GLU A 757 -1.76 -1.40 1.39
C GLU A 757 -2.43 -0.80 2.64
N ASP A 758 -3.16 0.31 2.48
CA ASP A 758 -3.93 0.92 3.57
C ASP A 758 -4.95 -0.07 4.14
N CYS A 759 -5.64 -0.82 3.26
CA CYS A 759 -6.59 -1.84 3.64
C CYS A 759 -5.93 -2.99 4.41
N ARG A 760 -4.82 -3.49 3.87
CA ARG A 760 -4.02 -4.57 4.45
C ARG A 760 -3.57 -4.20 5.86
N MET A 761 -2.92 -3.05 6.00
CA MET A 761 -2.44 -2.55 7.29
C MET A 761 -3.60 -2.48 8.28
N ARG A 762 -4.69 -1.80 7.92
CA ARG A 762 -5.86 -1.59 8.79
C ARG A 762 -6.53 -2.89 9.25
N VAL A 763 -6.69 -3.86 8.35
CA VAL A 763 -7.33 -5.13 8.65
C VAL A 763 -6.42 -5.98 9.52
N LEU A 764 -5.11 -6.07 9.22
CA LEU A 764 -4.14 -6.79 10.05
C LEU A 764 -4.04 -6.21 11.48
N GLU A 765 -4.18 -4.88 11.66
CA GLU A 765 -4.21 -4.30 13.01
C GLU A 765 -5.34 -4.86 13.87
N ARG A 766 -6.49 -5.18 13.26
CA ARG A 766 -7.67 -5.71 13.96
C ARG A 766 -7.58 -7.19 14.25
N HIS A 767 -6.89 -7.92 13.38
CA HIS A 767 -6.57 -9.32 13.61
C HIS A 767 -5.50 -9.50 14.68
N GLY A 768 -4.85 -8.41 15.13
CA GLY A 768 -3.71 -8.48 16.06
C GLY A 768 -2.46 -9.04 15.40
N GLU A 769 -2.41 -9.05 14.06
CA GLU A 769 -1.36 -9.67 13.24
C GLU A 769 -0.32 -8.66 12.74
N LEU A 770 -0.32 -7.44 13.30
CA LEU A 770 0.43 -6.28 12.82
C LEU A 770 1.97 -6.44 12.79
N ASP A 771 2.54 -7.49 13.36
CA ASP A 771 3.99 -7.66 13.44
C ASP A 771 4.58 -8.65 12.42
N ILE A 772 3.79 -9.11 11.44
CA ILE A 772 4.28 -9.99 10.38
C ILE A 772 3.72 -9.49 9.05
N PHE A 773 4.52 -9.59 7.99
CA PHE A 773 4.21 -9.28 6.59
C PHE A 773 4.58 -7.87 6.11
N GLN A 774 5.72 -7.77 5.44
CA GLN A 774 5.86 -6.94 4.25
C GLN A 774 5.70 -7.81 2.99
N PRO A 775 5.20 -7.22 1.88
CA PRO A 775 5.30 -7.85 0.57
C PRO A 775 6.77 -7.93 0.16
N ALA A 776 7.18 -9.05 -0.43
CA ALA A 776 8.33 -9.03 -1.30
C ALA A 776 7.96 -8.10 -2.48
N MET A 777 8.61 -6.94 -2.57
CA MET A 777 8.91 -6.44 -3.89
C MET A 777 9.90 -7.45 -4.46
N ASP A 778 9.44 -8.31 -5.37
CA ASP A 778 10.36 -9.00 -6.26
C ASP A 778 11.30 -7.93 -6.79
N GLU A 779 12.62 -8.12 -6.62
CA GLU A 779 13.59 -7.48 -7.50
C GLU A 779 13.32 -8.07 -8.90
N GLU A 780 12.27 -7.58 -9.56
CA GLU A 780 12.03 -7.88 -10.94
C GLU A 780 13.17 -7.23 -11.72
N THR A 781 14.04 -8.07 -12.26
CA THR A 781 14.95 -7.70 -13.35
C THR A 781 14.15 -6.85 -14.35
N LEU A 782 14.46 -5.55 -14.42
CA LEU A 782 13.74 -4.65 -15.31
C LEU A 782 13.95 -5.09 -16.76
N ILE A 783 12.92 -5.67 -17.37
CA ILE A 783 12.90 -5.98 -18.80
C ILE A 783 12.51 -4.68 -19.51
N PRO A 784 13.38 -4.11 -20.38
CA PRO A 784 13.07 -2.86 -21.08
C PRO A 784 11.78 -2.97 -21.89
N ILE A 785 10.96 -1.92 -21.88
CA ILE A 785 9.79 -1.87 -22.74
C ILE A 785 10.22 -1.82 -24.21
N LEU A 786 9.55 -2.62 -25.05
CA LEU A 786 9.78 -2.64 -26.49
C LEU A 786 9.12 -1.41 -27.13
N ILE A 787 9.92 -0.38 -27.41
CA ILE A 787 9.45 0.87 -28.02
C ILE A 787 9.94 0.96 -29.48
N SER A 788 9.03 1.21 -30.43
CA SER A 788 9.38 1.47 -31.83
C SER A 788 8.91 2.85 -32.30
N ARG A 789 9.75 3.45 -33.14
CA ARG A 789 9.36 4.41 -34.21
C ARG A 789 9.74 3.71 -35.51
N MET A 790 8.82 3.00 -36.15
CA MET A 790 9.00 2.67 -37.56
C MET A 790 8.39 3.78 -38.40
#